data_AF-A0AAD0LA54-F1
#
_entry.id   AF-A0AAD0LA54-F1
#
_cell.length_a   1.000
_cell.length_b   1.000
_cell.length_c   1.000
_cell.angle_alpha   90.00
_cell.angle_beta   90.00
_cell.angle_gamma   90.00
#
_symmetry.space_group_name_H-M   'P 1'
#
loop_
_entity.id
_entity.type
_entity.pdbx_description
1 polymer ?
#
loop_
_entity_poly.entity_id
_entity_poly.type
_entity_poly.pdbx_seq_one_letter_code
_entity_poly.pdbx_strand_id
1 'polypeptide(L)'
;MSAPVTNAPDIKTLTKKDASAEWGDAVDRAKAKDAGIEWQRPKDDNRSAQEIIDDSPLLKNLGNQSGVKDKLRERVGDFEHDADAAYRATQVLDHIERFDEGGSRLVGGDIDNGKVDGFTKGGDAKHGTEAGRLQDFGKYGWENLKGELKHIEAANDDPEARSKAEAAGIRWERPEGDERSAQQIIDDSPLLKNLGNQSGVKDMLKEQVGDFEHDADAAYRATQVLDHVVRYDENGERLAGKDVDNTSIDGFTKGGDARHGTEAGRLQDFGKYGFESLKGELQHVDDVGKDDKRREAAEKAGIVWELPEDDKRSAQDIIDDNPLLKNLGNQSGVKDALKEQVGDFDKDPNAAFRASQVLDRVVGYDEDGKALTGKDVANSSVDGFTKSGEARHGTEAGRLQDFGKFGFESLAKPPANDEIGSYKDFLKANSDADAGSKQIAQYGAIFDAKYDSIRGKTGADGAVTADNIKDYLKQNPQLSKQEQEALNFFAQPGAFRKVDTASNNIGDKPDGKVSREDVQNWLKSGSPTDAQGLASLITDVAAGNVTGKVDTRKLGEDVFVHPENYSAEEKAAVLLDLQEAQKLVVDGANAGVWNSDYGKVAIANRSGAIWEPQKLLEDINDHMAILQNDKETADYLKSAGDEAVKTLFEENPGLKDAVSKTYEDEVKSGKALDVAWDANTKDGKTDQHTALASFYATATSLQSILGIDDAKAIQGAVGKSSHNEDFKTFYKDQLATGERMRELLKDNSPEQAASEFSLEVALYNSALDPQFTAQYDKQLNDNFSTITQENLFKDATFDDLKTAFGKDGGDELDEDKVRKLIDQMRDESPELLLNQDGTVATTDQVLAGFRGNWDLFRQGTKALDKMGKLSDFDPNGNAKGAYGSGVLHGVSGLFLAGVTIARGAQSGGKLTDRNIVDITTGSVQTTTVLIEGGSKGYQEHLTKAIKNGEQTLTDMKDGKVMLDLLDEVKANVKDGKHAKVVAKNFEEAAKGIGGLAGIVAGAYGIFDGVNALRRGDKLAGGFGITAGSLGVLAGSASAVEGGLGLLGANLPRFLPGLAATAGVLGFLGAGVAVLAAIIPGLVKEGQEQVKSDKFGSLLGDSIERYGIDGIKDGTLADIPTEDWPGGEEWTS
;
A
#
# COMPACT_ATOMS: atom_id res chain seq x y z
N MET A 1 98.00 52.11 -36.70
CA MET A 1 98.07 53.55 -37.07
C MET A 1 97.23 54.27 -36.02
N SER A 2 97.85 54.79 -34.96
CA SER A 2 98.42 56.15 -34.84
C SER A 2 97.44 57.06 -34.07
N ALA A 3 97.92 57.58 -32.94
CA ALA A 3 97.35 58.64 -32.08
C ALA A 3 97.19 59.98 -32.86
N PRO A 4 96.69 61.14 -32.34
CA PRO A 4 96.86 61.73 -30.98
C PRO A 4 95.61 62.46 -30.36
N VAL A 5 95.46 62.59 -29.02
CA VAL A 5 95.88 63.66 -28.04
C VAL A 5 95.16 65.02 -28.17
N THR A 6 94.47 65.49 -27.10
CA THR A 6 94.82 66.65 -26.21
C THR A 6 93.77 66.96 -25.11
N ASN A 7 94.25 67.01 -23.84
CA ASN A 7 94.04 67.94 -22.69
C ASN A 7 92.61 68.29 -22.18
N ALA A 8 92.27 68.41 -20.88
CA ALA A 8 93.01 68.71 -19.62
C ALA A 8 92.15 68.33 -18.34
N PRO A 9 92.54 68.56 -17.06
CA PRO A 9 92.52 67.57 -15.96
C PRO A 9 91.61 67.87 -14.72
N ASP A 10 91.43 66.89 -13.81
CA ASP A 10 91.88 67.00 -12.40
C ASP A 10 91.93 65.65 -11.64
N ILE A 11 92.94 65.50 -10.78
CA ILE A 11 93.24 64.37 -9.88
C ILE A 11 93.47 64.94 -8.46
N LYS A 12 92.76 64.46 -7.43
CA LYS A 12 93.33 63.88 -6.18
C LYS A 12 92.31 63.61 -5.05
N THR A 13 92.11 62.32 -4.79
CA THR A 13 92.12 61.62 -3.48
C THR A 13 91.51 62.28 -2.23
N LEU A 14 90.41 61.69 -1.73
CA LEU A 14 90.00 61.62 -0.32
C LEU A 14 89.53 60.17 -0.06
N THR A 15 90.38 59.35 0.57
CA THR A 15 90.35 58.90 1.98
C THR A 15 89.30 57.84 2.34
N LYS A 16 89.81 56.77 2.93
CA LYS A 16 89.21 55.48 3.29
C LYS A 16 88.18 55.57 4.46
N LYS A 17 87.27 56.54 4.45
CA LYS A 17 86.34 56.81 5.57
C LYS A 17 84.84 56.64 5.26
N ASP A 18 84.44 56.39 4.01
CA ASP A 18 83.02 56.36 3.64
C ASP A 18 82.41 54.96 3.49
N ALA A 19 83.23 53.91 3.32
CA ALA A 19 82.71 52.54 3.16
C ALA A 19 82.03 51.97 4.43
N SER A 20 82.40 52.44 5.64
CA SER A 20 81.76 52.01 6.90
C SER A 20 80.46 52.75 7.20
N ALA A 21 80.27 53.95 6.67
CA ALA A 21 79.04 54.72 6.81
C ALA A 21 77.95 54.18 5.86
N GLU A 22 78.31 53.85 4.61
CA GLU A 22 77.40 53.19 3.66
C GLU A 22 77.03 51.76 4.08
N TRP A 23 77.96 50.99 4.69
CA TRP A 23 77.65 49.68 5.28
C TRP A 23 76.76 49.77 6.52
N GLY A 24 76.96 50.79 7.37
CA GLY A 24 76.10 51.03 8.53
C GLY A 24 74.66 51.33 8.12
N ASP A 25 74.49 52.18 7.10
CA ASP A 25 73.17 52.53 6.53
C ASP A 25 72.49 51.32 5.87
N ALA A 26 73.24 50.44 5.19
CA ALA A 26 72.69 49.21 4.59
C ALA A 26 72.24 48.17 5.63
N VAL A 27 72.99 48.00 6.73
CA VAL A 27 72.60 47.09 7.83
C VAL A 27 71.39 47.62 8.59
N ASP A 28 71.35 48.94 8.84
CA ASP A 28 70.21 49.58 9.48
C ASP A 28 68.95 49.52 8.60
N ARG A 29 69.08 49.69 7.28
CA ARG A 29 68.01 49.44 6.30
C ARG A 29 67.49 48.02 6.33
N ALA A 30 68.39 47.02 6.40
CA ALA A 30 67.99 45.62 6.47
C ALA A 30 67.25 45.32 7.78
N LYS A 31 67.75 45.80 8.92
CA LYS A 31 67.10 45.62 10.22
C LYS A 31 65.77 46.37 10.34
N ALA A 32 65.69 47.58 9.78
CA ALA A 32 64.44 48.32 9.69
C ALA A 32 63.42 47.54 8.87
N LYS A 33 63.85 46.98 7.73
CA LYS A 33 63.01 46.12 6.90
C LYS A 33 62.55 44.86 7.66
N ASP A 34 63.42 44.21 8.44
CA ASP A 34 63.07 43.05 9.27
C ASP A 34 62.03 43.40 10.36
N ALA A 35 61.98 44.67 10.79
CA ALA A 35 60.97 45.19 11.71
C ALA A 35 59.69 45.71 10.98
N GLY A 36 59.59 45.52 9.66
CA GLY A 36 58.48 46.01 8.86
C GLY A 36 58.49 47.52 8.66
N ILE A 37 59.66 48.15 8.61
CA ILE A 37 59.79 49.60 8.45
C ILE A 37 60.33 49.92 7.06
N GLU A 38 59.50 50.59 6.27
CA GLU A 38 59.86 51.10 4.97
C GLU A 38 60.80 52.28 5.08
N TRP A 39 61.98 52.12 4.48
CA TRP A 39 63.02 53.14 4.57
C TRP A 39 62.67 54.43 3.83
N GLN A 40 61.86 54.37 2.78
CA GLN A 40 61.44 55.54 2.01
C GLN A 40 59.94 55.47 1.82
N ARG A 41 59.32 56.63 1.61
CA ARG A 41 57.90 56.69 1.33
C ARG A 41 57.55 56.01 0.01
N PRO A 42 56.32 55.50 -0.12
CA PRO A 42 55.76 55.09 -1.41
C PRO A 42 55.91 56.19 -2.47
N LYS A 43 56.11 55.80 -3.74
CA LYS A 43 56.44 56.75 -4.84
C LYS A 43 55.34 57.79 -5.11
N ASP A 44 54.14 57.50 -4.66
CA ASP A 44 52.91 58.28 -4.79
C ASP A 44 52.59 59.11 -3.55
N ASP A 45 53.28 58.90 -2.42
CA ASP A 45 53.18 59.77 -1.25
C ASP A 45 53.98 61.07 -1.46
N ASN A 46 53.24 62.15 -1.73
CA ASN A 46 53.78 63.48 -2.00
C ASN A 46 53.72 64.43 -0.78
N ARG A 47 53.35 63.94 0.41
CA ARG A 47 53.23 64.77 1.61
C ARG A 47 54.58 65.39 1.99
N SER A 48 54.57 66.55 2.61
CA SER A 48 55.75 67.17 3.22
C SER A 48 56.04 66.53 4.58
N ALA A 49 57.25 66.76 5.12
CA ALA A 49 57.63 66.30 6.46
C ALA A 49 56.64 66.82 7.52
N GLN A 50 56.21 68.08 7.38
CA GLN A 50 55.24 68.70 8.29
C GLN A 50 53.85 68.06 8.18
N GLU A 51 53.37 67.76 6.97
CA GLU A 51 52.10 67.07 6.77
C GLU A 51 52.13 65.66 7.39
N ILE A 52 53.23 64.90 7.23
CA ILE A 52 53.39 63.57 7.85
C ILE A 52 53.41 63.66 9.38
N ILE A 53 54.10 64.65 9.95
CA ILE A 53 54.08 64.89 11.40
C ILE A 53 52.66 65.23 11.86
N ASP A 54 51.97 66.12 11.14
CA ASP A 54 50.63 66.56 11.52
C ASP A 54 49.58 65.44 11.43
N ASP A 55 49.77 64.49 10.50
CA ASP A 55 48.97 63.29 10.30
C ASP A 55 49.27 62.19 11.33
N SER A 56 50.40 62.25 12.05
CA SER A 56 50.78 61.28 13.08
C SER A 56 50.66 61.88 14.47
N PRO A 57 49.57 61.63 15.22
CA PRO A 57 49.40 62.15 16.58
C PRO A 57 50.56 61.80 17.50
N LEU A 58 51.12 60.59 17.40
CA LEU A 58 52.29 60.17 18.18
C LEU A 58 53.49 61.08 17.90
N LEU A 59 53.87 61.27 16.64
CA LEU A 59 55.03 62.07 16.26
C LEU A 59 54.80 63.56 16.54
N LYS A 60 53.59 64.06 16.28
CA LYS A 60 53.16 65.44 16.56
C LYS A 60 53.25 65.79 18.04
N ASN A 61 52.77 64.89 18.89
CA ASN A 61 52.68 65.09 20.34
C ASN A 61 53.94 64.61 21.08
N LEU A 62 54.92 64.04 20.36
CA LEU A 62 56.14 63.53 20.96
C LEU A 62 56.95 64.66 21.60
N GLY A 63 56.97 64.69 22.92
CA GLY A 63 57.88 65.56 23.67
C GLY A 63 59.30 64.97 23.74
N ASN A 64 60.25 65.77 24.22
CA ASN A 64 61.65 65.36 24.34
C ASN A 64 62.05 64.91 25.76
N GLN A 65 61.09 64.39 26.54
CA GLN A 65 61.35 63.82 27.86
C GLN A 65 62.36 62.67 27.73
N SER A 66 63.35 62.60 28.62
CA SER A 66 64.45 61.61 28.54
C SER A 66 65.26 61.63 27.22
N GLY A 67 65.16 62.71 26.44
CA GLY A 67 65.85 62.88 25.15
C GLY A 67 65.31 61.97 24.03
N VAL A 68 64.11 61.40 24.16
CA VAL A 68 63.62 60.39 23.21
C VAL A 68 63.40 60.95 21.81
N LYS A 69 62.97 62.21 21.67
CA LYS A 69 62.72 62.85 20.38
C LYS A 69 64.02 63.07 19.61
N ASP A 70 65.06 63.53 20.32
CA ASP A 70 66.38 63.71 19.71
C ASP A 70 67.01 62.38 19.32
N LYS A 71 66.90 61.35 20.18
CA LYS A 71 67.40 60.01 19.88
C LYS A 71 66.66 59.34 18.72
N LEU A 72 65.35 59.56 18.61
CA LEU A 72 64.58 59.13 17.44
C LEU A 72 65.14 59.79 16.17
N ARG A 73 65.34 61.11 16.21
CA ARG A 73 65.93 61.89 15.09
C ARG A 73 67.31 61.38 14.69
N GLU A 74 68.16 61.04 15.67
CA GLU A 74 69.49 60.47 15.41
C GLU A 74 69.45 59.14 14.67
N ARG A 75 68.38 58.34 14.82
CA ARG A 75 68.24 57.02 14.19
C ARG A 75 67.52 57.05 12.85
N VAL A 76 66.46 57.86 12.74
CA VAL A 76 65.58 57.86 11.56
C VAL A 76 65.92 58.98 10.57
N GLY A 77 66.74 59.96 10.95
CA GLY A 77 67.04 61.16 10.17
C GLY A 77 66.28 62.40 10.66
N ASP A 78 66.53 63.56 10.03
CA ASP A 78 65.89 64.83 10.38
C ASP A 78 64.42 64.88 9.96
N PHE A 79 63.56 64.19 10.71
CA PHE A 79 62.14 64.06 10.42
C PHE A 79 61.36 65.39 10.45
N GLU A 80 61.93 66.49 10.94
CA GLU A 80 61.28 67.80 10.92
C GLU A 80 61.40 68.48 9.56
N HIS A 81 62.34 68.06 8.72
CA HIS A 81 62.60 68.67 7.41
C HIS A 81 62.73 67.67 6.25
N ASP A 82 62.99 66.39 6.54
CA ASP A 82 63.03 65.29 5.58
C ASP A 82 61.77 64.42 5.72
N ALA A 83 60.99 64.37 4.66
CA ALA A 83 59.71 63.67 4.65
C ALA A 83 59.88 62.13 4.68
N ASP A 84 60.96 61.58 4.13
CA ASP A 84 61.24 60.14 4.27
C ASP A 84 61.65 59.80 5.71
N ALA A 85 62.38 60.71 6.37
CA ALA A 85 62.69 60.57 7.79
C ALA A 85 61.45 60.71 8.68
N ALA A 86 60.52 61.61 8.34
CA ALA A 86 59.22 61.72 9.01
C ALA A 86 58.40 60.44 8.91
N TYR A 87 58.31 59.88 7.71
CA TYR A 87 57.60 58.62 7.49
C TYR A 87 58.22 57.44 8.25
N ARG A 88 59.55 57.31 8.24
CA ARG A 88 60.26 56.31 9.07
C ARG A 88 60.02 56.53 10.56
N ALA A 89 60.03 57.78 11.02
CA ALA A 89 59.81 58.13 12.41
C ALA A 89 58.40 57.73 12.89
N THR A 90 57.38 57.97 12.05
CA THR A 90 56.00 57.53 12.33
C THR A 90 55.92 56.02 12.48
N GLN A 91 56.48 55.26 11.53
CA GLN A 91 56.47 53.78 11.60
C GLN A 91 57.20 53.24 12.83
N VAL A 92 58.32 53.84 13.24
CA VAL A 92 59.02 53.46 14.47
C VAL A 92 58.14 53.68 15.71
N LEU A 93 57.43 54.82 15.76
CA LEU A 93 56.53 55.11 16.88
C LEU A 93 55.33 54.15 16.89
N ASP A 94 54.74 53.87 15.73
CA ASP A 94 53.66 52.91 15.60
C ASP A 94 54.13 51.50 16.02
N HIS A 95 55.35 51.10 15.64
CA HIS A 95 55.95 49.84 16.10
C HIS A 95 56.10 49.80 17.63
N ILE A 96 56.62 50.86 18.22
CA ILE A 96 56.82 50.95 19.67
C ILE A 96 55.49 50.90 20.44
N GLU A 97 54.45 51.55 19.90
CA GLU A 97 53.11 51.49 20.47
C GLU A 97 52.55 50.07 20.36
N ARG A 98 52.70 49.42 19.20
CA ARG A 98 52.06 48.14 18.90
C ARG A 98 52.76 46.91 19.47
N PHE A 99 54.06 46.95 19.77
CA PHE A 99 54.83 45.78 20.20
C PHE A 99 55.50 45.95 21.57
N ASP A 100 55.60 44.85 22.32
CA ASP A 100 56.38 44.80 23.56
C ASP A 100 57.89 44.59 23.30
N GLU A 101 58.69 44.49 24.37
CA GLU A 101 60.14 44.29 24.27
C GLU A 101 60.56 42.93 23.68
N GLY A 102 59.67 41.93 23.73
CA GLY A 102 59.85 40.62 23.12
C GLY A 102 59.38 40.55 21.67
N GLY A 103 58.67 41.58 21.20
CA GLY A 103 58.06 41.65 19.87
C GLY A 103 56.66 41.06 19.79
N SER A 104 55.99 40.86 20.92
CA SER A 104 54.58 40.44 20.96
C SER A 104 53.66 41.63 20.73
N ARG A 105 52.61 41.45 19.92
CA ARG A 105 51.60 42.47 19.66
C ARG A 105 50.83 42.81 20.96
N LEU A 106 50.89 44.08 21.37
CA LEU A 106 50.20 44.64 22.51
C LEU A 106 48.71 44.85 22.21
N VAL A 107 47.90 44.76 23.26
CA VAL A 107 46.44 44.97 23.24
C VAL A 107 46.01 45.75 24.49
N GLY A 108 45.07 46.68 24.36
CA GLY A 108 44.53 47.46 25.48
C GLY A 108 44.26 48.93 25.14
N GLY A 109 43.60 49.65 26.05
CA GLY A 109 43.15 51.04 25.84
C GLY A 109 44.25 52.11 25.85
N ASP A 110 45.50 51.72 26.14
CA ASP A 110 46.66 52.61 26.06
C ASP A 110 47.24 52.67 24.63
N ILE A 111 46.78 51.81 23.72
CA ILE A 111 47.20 51.75 22.30
C ILE A 111 46.34 52.70 21.45
N ASP A 112 46.93 53.33 20.43
CA ASP A 112 46.34 54.30 19.50
C ASP A 112 45.75 55.54 20.21
N ASN A 113 46.25 55.89 21.41
CA ASN A 113 45.77 57.05 22.17
C ASN A 113 46.42 58.37 21.73
N GLY A 114 47.36 58.29 20.79
CA GLY A 114 48.05 59.42 20.17
C GLY A 114 49.14 60.05 21.03
N LYS A 115 49.64 59.34 22.05
CA LYS A 115 50.75 59.75 22.90
C LYS A 115 51.64 58.56 23.23
N VAL A 116 52.94 58.81 23.41
CA VAL A 116 53.87 57.80 23.93
C VAL A 116 53.79 57.76 25.46
N ASP A 117 53.34 56.62 25.99
CA ASP A 117 53.08 56.45 27.42
C ASP A 117 54.25 55.87 28.22
N GLY A 118 54.18 56.09 29.54
CA GLY A 118 55.14 55.51 30.49
C GLY A 118 56.26 56.44 30.98
N PHE A 119 56.17 57.74 30.70
CA PHE A 119 56.99 58.74 31.38
C PHE A 119 56.58 58.91 32.86
N THR A 120 57.56 59.05 33.75
CA THR A 120 57.33 59.47 35.13
C THR A 120 57.02 60.98 35.19
N LYS A 121 56.53 61.46 36.34
CA LYS A 121 56.36 62.90 36.60
C LYS A 121 57.68 63.70 36.48
N GLY A 122 58.84 63.03 36.64
CA GLY A 122 60.17 63.63 36.46
C GLY A 122 60.65 63.66 35.01
N GLY A 123 59.92 63.05 34.07
CA GLY A 123 60.31 62.93 32.67
C GLY A 123 61.20 61.72 32.35
N ASP A 124 61.43 60.83 33.32
CA ASP A 124 62.15 59.57 33.08
C ASP A 124 61.25 58.55 32.40
N ALA A 125 61.77 57.84 31.40
CA ALA A 125 61.07 56.72 30.77
C ALA A 125 61.10 55.48 31.66
N LYS A 126 59.94 54.84 31.89
CA LYS A 126 59.88 53.58 32.64
C LYS A 126 60.21 52.40 31.73
N HIS A 127 61.08 51.51 32.19
CA HIS A 127 61.37 50.26 31.47
C HIS A 127 60.09 49.42 31.27
N GLY A 128 59.98 48.73 30.13
CA GLY A 128 58.80 47.95 29.73
C GLY A 128 57.60 48.77 29.21
N THR A 129 57.65 50.10 29.23
CA THR A 129 56.61 50.99 28.65
C THR A 129 57.01 51.49 27.27
N GLU A 130 56.09 52.09 26.50
CA GLU A 130 56.37 52.69 25.19
C GLU A 130 57.51 53.70 25.26
N ALA A 131 57.49 54.60 26.24
CA ALA A 131 58.56 55.57 26.50
C ALA A 131 59.91 54.88 26.75
N GLY A 132 59.90 53.76 27.49
CA GLY A 132 61.08 52.94 27.74
C GLY A 132 61.61 52.30 26.46
N ARG A 133 60.72 51.69 25.67
CA ARG A 133 61.07 51.06 24.38
C ARG A 133 61.58 52.08 23.37
N LEU A 134 61.00 53.28 23.31
CA LEU A 134 61.51 54.38 22.49
C LEU A 134 62.89 54.85 22.95
N GLN A 135 63.11 54.95 24.27
CA GLN A 135 64.42 55.27 24.82
C GLN A 135 65.47 54.20 24.47
N ASP A 136 65.09 52.92 24.55
CA ASP A 136 65.94 51.77 24.21
C ASP A 136 66.22 51.70 22.71
N PHE A 137 65.23 51.95 21.84
CA PHE A 137 65.44 52.11 20.40
C PHE A 137 66.46 53.21 20.10
N GLY A 138 66.32 54.37 20.73
CA GLY A 138 67.29 55.46 20.61
C GLY A 138 68.72 55.02 20.96
N LYS A 139 68.87 54.21 22.02
CA LYS A 139 70.17 53.74 22.52
C LYS A 139 70.78 52.61 21.69
N TYR A 140 69.99 51.59 21.34
CA TYR A 140 70.46 50.35 20.73
C TYR A 140 70.18 50.24 19.22
N GLY A 141 69.31 51.10 18.68
CA GLY A 141 68.97 51.15 17.25
C GLY A 141 67.96 50.08 16.82
N TRP A 142 67.90 49.83 15.52
CA TRP A 142 66.90 49.01 14.84
C TRP A 142 66.80 47.56 15.33
N GLU A 143 67.89 46.97 15.84
CA GLU A 143 67.87 45.61 16.39
C GLU A 143 67.02 45.45 17.65
N ASN A 144 66.65 46.55 18.29
CA ASN A 144 65.81 46.58 19.48
C ASN A 144 64.31 46.68 19.15
N LEU A 145 63.94 46.90 17.88
CA LEU A 145 62.57 46.76 17.42
C LEU A 145 62.30 45.28 17.17
N LYS A 146 61.73 44.61 18.17
CA LYS A 146 61.33 43.20 18.07
C LYS A 146 59.88 43.13 17.60
N GLY A 147 59.55 42.16 16.74
CA GLY A 147 58.27 42.12 16.04
C GLY A 147 58.32 42.87 14.71
N GLU A 148 57.34 42.61 13.85
CA GLU A 148 57.27 43.14 12.49
C GLU A 148 56.01 44.01 12.35
N LEU A 149 56.18 45.28 11.98
CA LEU A 149 55.07 46.17 11.66
C LEU A 149 54.48 45.76 10.31
N LYS A 150 53.25 45.22 10.31
CA LYS A 150 52.58 44.81 9.07
C LYS A 150 52.00 46.01 8.34
N HIS A 151 52.34 46.17 7.07
CA HIS A 151 51.69 47.11 6.17
C HIS A 151 50.44 46.48 5.57
N ILE A 152 49.29 47.13 5.76
CA ILE A 152 47.98 46.62 5.30
C ILE A 152 47.98 46.39 3.77
N GLU A 153 48.70 47.22 3.01
CA GLU A 153 48.82 47.10 1.55
C GLU A 153 49.63 45.87 1.11
N ALA A 154 50.55 45.39 1.96
CA ALA A 154 51.40 44.24 1.66
C ALA A 154 50.76 42.89 2.05
N ALA A 155 49.66 42.90 2.82
CA ALA A 155 49.00 41.68 3.29
C ALA A 155 48.49 40.80 2.13
N ASN A 156 48.21 41.38 0.96
CA ASN A 156 47.76 40.68 -0.24
C ASN A 156 48.83 39.77 -0.87
N ASP A 157 50.12 40.08 -0.67
CA ASP A 157 51.25 39.47 -1.36
C ASP A 157 51.97 38.39 -0.52
N ASP A 158 51.43 37.99 0.63
CA ASP A 158 52.03 36.98 1.52
C ASP A 158 51.57 35.54 1.14
N PRO A 159 52.43 34.73 0.50
CA PRO A 159 52.08 33.37 0.10
C PRO A 159 51.93 32.41 1.28
N GLU A 160 52.59 32.67 2.42
CA GLU A 160 52.46 31.82 3.61
C GLU A 160 51.11 32.08 4.29
N ALA A 161 50.72 33.35 4.44
CA ALA A 161 49.39 33.72 4.92
C ALA A 161 48.29 33.15 4.02
N ARG A 162 48.46 33.22 2.69
CA ARG A 162 47.54 32.60 1.73
C ARG A 162 47.40 31.10 1.92
N SER A 163 48.51 30.38 2.01
CA SER A 163 48.48 28.93 2.22
C SER A 163 47.82 28.54 3.54
N LYS A 164 48.04 29.31 4.62
CA LYS A 164 47.42 29.07 5.93
C LYS A 164 45.93 29.41 5.92
N ALA A 165 45.52 30.46 5.22
CA ALA A 165 44.12 30.83 5.02
C ALA A 165 43.37 29.73 4.26
N GLU A 166 43.93 29.27 3.14
CA GLU A 166 43.35 28.19 2.34
C GLU A 166 43.23 26.88 3.15
N ALA A 167 44.20 26.57 4.02
CA ALA A 167 44.13 25.42 4.92
C ALA A 167 43.03 25.53 6.00
N ALA A 168 42.62 26.75 6.36
CA ALA A 168 41.47 27.00 7.24
C ALA A 168 40.14 27.11 6.45
N GLY A 169 40.15 26.80 5.15
CA GLY A 169 38.98 26.89 4.27
C GLY A 169 38.67 28.32 3.82
N ILE A 170 39.56 29.29 4.00
CA ILE A 170 39.32 30.68 3.60
C ILE A 170 39.79 30.89 2.17
N ARG A 171 38.88 31.31 1.30
CA ARG A 171 39.18 31.64 -0.10
C ARG A 171 39.86 33.00 -0.16
N TRP A 172 41.07 33.02 -0.72
CA TRP A 172 41.92 34.23 -0.73
C TRP A 172 41.36 35.35 -1.61
N GLU A 173 40.71 35.00 -2.71
CA GLU A 173 40.14 35.95 -3.67
C GLU A 173 38.64 35.65 -3.82
N ARG A 174 37.87 36.65 -4.25
CA ARG A 174 36.45 36.46 -4.54
C ARG A 174 36.26 35.44 -5.68
N PRO A 175 35.19 34.64 -5.66
CA PRO A 175 34.89 33.70 -6.72
C PRO A 175 34.67 34.41 -8.06
N GLU A 176 34.97 33.70 -9.15
CA GLU A 176 34.83 34.22 -10.51
C GLU A 176 33.39 34.70 -10.78
N GLY A 177 33.24 35.95 -11.23
CA GLY A 177 31.94 36.59 -11.49
C GLY A 177 31.36 37.40 -10.32
N ASP A 178 31.99 37.41 -9.15
CA ASP A 178 31.60 38.32 -8.06
C ASP A 178 32.15 39.75 -8.31
N GLU A 179 31.27 40.63 -8.79
CA GLU A 179 31.60 42.03 -9.07
C GLU A 179 31.31 42.99 -7.91
N ARG A 180 30.95 42.49 -6.71
CA ARG A 180 30.63 43.35 -5.57
C ARG A 180 31.85 44.16 -5.12
N SER A 181 31.64 45.44 -4.85
CA SER A 181 32.63 46.33 -4.24
C SER A 181 32.88 45.98 -2.76
N ALA A 182 33.99 46.44 -2.20
CA ALA A 182 34.32 46.29 -0.78
C ALA A 182 33.17 46.76 0.13
N GLN A 183 32.60 47.93 -0.18
CA GLN A 183 31.47 48.50 0.56
C GLN A 183 30.22 47.60 0.50
N GLN A 184 29.90 47.04 -0.67
CA GLN A 184 28.77 46.10 -0.80
C GLN A 184 29.00 44.83 0.02
N ILE A 185 30.22 44.28 0.02
CA ILE A 185 30.56 43.09 0.81
C ILE A 185 30.46 43.39 2.31
N ILE A 186 30.94 44.55 2.77
CA ILE A 186 30.77 45.00 4.15
C ILE A 186 29.29 45.13 4.48
N ASP A 187 28.50 45.80 3.64
CA ASP A 187 27.08 46.02 3.88
C ASP A 187 26.26 44.72 3.90
N ASP A 188 26.67 43.72 3.10
CA ASP A 188 26.10 42.37 3.04
C ASP A 188 26.51 41.49 4.25
N SER A 189 27.56 41.87 5.00
CA SER A 189 28.05 41.13 6.17
C SER A 189 27.78 41.90 7.47
N PRO A 190 26.71 41.56 8.21
CA PRO A 190 26.39 42.24 9.47
C PRO A 190 27.53 42.21 10.48
N LEU A 191 28.28 41.10 10.56
CA LEU A 191 29.45 40.99 11.45
C LEU A 191 30.51 42.02 11.10
N LEU A 192 30.91 42.12 9.82
CA LEU A 192 31.95 43.06 9.39
C LEU A 192 31.46 44.51 9.47
N LYS A 193 30.22 44.76 9.09
CA LYS A 193 29.57 46.08 9.17
C LYS A 193 29.51 46.63 10.59
N ASN A 194 29.17 45.77 11.54
CA ASN A 194 28.99 46.14 12.95
C ASN A 194 30.27 45.99 13.78
N LEU A 195 31.37 45.54 13.17
CA LEU A 195 32.64 45.35 13.87
C LEU A 195 33.20 46.70 14.33
N GLY A 196 33.17 46.91 15.64
CA GLY A 196 33.89 48.00 16.28
C GLY A 196 35.38 47.69 16.45
N ASN A 197 36.15 48.68 16.90
CA ASN A 197 37.59 48.54 17.13
C ASN A 197 37.96 48.37 18.62
N GLN A 198 37.07 47.77 19.41
CA GLN A 198 37.36 47.47 20.82
C GLN A 198 38.57 46.53 20.90
N SER A 199 39.53 46.82 21.79
CA SER A 199 40.79 46.05 21.88
C SER A 199 41.63 46.02 20.58
N GLY A 200 41.39 46.94 19.63
CA GLY A 200 42.13 47.01 18.37
C GLY A 200 41.77 45.92 17.34
N VAL A 201 40.73 45.13 17.57
CA VAL A 201 40.45 43.93 16.75
C VAL A 201 40.18 44.23 15.28
N LYS A 202 39.64 45.43 14.96
CA LYS A 202 39.33 45.81 13.58
C LYS A 202 40.62 46.10 12.81
N ASP A 203 41.54 46.81 13.45
CA ASP A 203 42.84 47.11 12.86
C ASP A 203 43.70 45.86 12.76
N MET A 204 43.69 45.01 13.79
CA MET A 204 44.37 43.72 13.76
C MET A 204 43.82 42.79 12.68
N LEU A 205 42.51 42.83 12.40
CA LEU A 205 41.92 42.12 11.27
C LEU A 205 42.49 42.64 9.94
N LYS A 206 42.56 43.97 9.74
CA LYS A 206 43.18 44.58 8.55
C LYS A 206 44.64 44.21 8.38
N GLU A 207 45.42 44.18 9.47
CA GLU A 207 46.82 43.76 9.48
C GLU A 207 47.02 42.33 8.94
N GLN A 208 46.00 41.47 9.03
CA GLN A 208 46.08 40.08 8.53
C GLN A 208 45.42 39.87 7.16
N VAL A 209 44.32 40.58 6.86
CA VAL A 209 43.50 40.31 5.65
C VAL A 209 43.63 41.37 4.56
N GLY A 210 44.28 42.49 4.82
CA GLY A 210 44.36 43.66 3.93
C GLY A 210 43.29 44.71 4.23
N ASP A 211 43.29 45.81 3.45
CA ASP A 211 42.40 46.95 3.69
C ASP A 211 40.98 46.66 3.17
N PHE A 212 40.22 45.91 3.96
CA PHE A 212 38.86 45.51 3.60
C PHE A 212 37.87 46.67 3.39
N GLU A 213 38.22 47.90 3.74
CA GLU A 213 37.34 49.06 3.49
C GLU A 213 37.43 49.55 2.04
N HIS A 214 38.53 49.27 1.34
CA HIS A 214 38.78 49.74 -0.02
C HIS A 214 39.11 48.61 -1.01
N ASP A 215 39.54 47.44 -0.52
CA ASP A 215 39.81 46.23 -1.31
C ASP A 215 38.70 45.20 -1.12
N ALA A 216 38.06 44.82 -2.21
CA ALA A 216 36.94 43.88 -2.20
C ALA A 216 37.36 42.43 -1.91
N ASP A 217 38.56 42.01 -2.29
CA ASP A 217 39.09 40.69 -1.96
C ASP A 217 39.48 40.61 -0.48
N ALA A 218 40.06 41.70 0.06
CA ALA A 218 40.28 41.84 1.50
C ALA A 218 38.97 41.83 2.29
N ALA A 219 37.93 42.53 1.81
CA ALA A 219 36.59 42.47 2.41
C ALA A 219 36.03 41.06 2.41
N TYR A 220 36.10 40.37 1.28
CA TYR A 220 35.64 39.00 1.17
C TYR A 220 36.37 38.05 2.14
N ARG A 221 37.70 38.12 2.22
CA ARG A 221 38.48 37.37 3.22
C ARG A 221 38.10 37.72 4.66
N ALA A 222 37.95 39.01 4.97
CA ALA A 222 37.56 39.48 6.30
C ALA A 222 36.21 38.89 6.73
N THR A 223 35.22 38.82 5.83
CA THR A 223 33.93 38.21 6.15
C THR A 223 34.06 36.73 6.52
N GLN A 224 34.88 35.97 5.79
CA GLN A 224 35.12 34.54 6.06
C GLN A 224 35.87 34.32 7.38
N VAL A 225 36.83 35.20 7.73
CA VAL A 225 37.52 35.13 9.03
C VAL A 225 36.53 35.34 10.18
N LEU A 226 35.65 36.34 10.08
CA LEU A 226 34.65 36.59 11.12
C LEU A 226 33.67 35.42 11.22
N ASP A 227 33.24 34.87 10.09
CA ASP A 227 32.38 33.70 10.01
C ASP A 227 33.02 32.46 10.69
N HIS A 228 34.32 32.24 10.45
CA HIS A 228 35.09 31.19 11.13
C HIS A 228 35.12 31.41 12.65
N VAL A 229 35.43 32.64 13.09
CA VAL A 229 35.54 32.99 14.52
C VAL A 229 34.24 32.74 15.30
N VAL A 230 33.08 33.00 14.68
CA VAL A 230 31.77 32.78 15.32
C VAL A 230 31.28 31.33 15.23
N ARG A 231 31.83 30.53 14.30
CA ARG A 231 31.43 29.12 14.09
C ARG A 231 32.28 28.10 14.83
N TYR A 232 33.57 28.39 15.08
CA TYR A 232 34.49 27.42 15.68
C TYR A 232 35.09 27.92 17.00
N ASP A 233 35.32 26.98 17.91
CA ASP A 233 36.01 27.22 19.17
C ASP A 233 37.55 27.18 19.01
N GLU A 234 38.28 27.32 20.11
CA GLU A 234 39.75 27.31 20.13
C GLU A 234 40.37 25.94 19.75
N ASN A 235 39.58 24.85 19.79
CA ASN A 235 39.99 23.51 19.39
C ASN A 235 39.59 23.20 17.94
N GLY A 236 38.82 24.09 17.29
CA GLY A 236 38.25 23.89 15.97
C GLY A 236 36.97 23.06 15.96
N GLU A 237 36.33 22.88 17.12
CA GLU A 237 35.02 22.27 17.19
C GLU A 237 33.93 23.30 16.88
N ARG A 238 32.89 22.86 16.16
CA ARG A 238 31.75 23.73 15.85
C ARG A 238 31.03 24.17 17.13
N LEU A 239 30.81 25.48 17.23
CA LEU A 239 30.07 26.11 18.32
C LEU A 239 28.57 25.84 18.21
N ALA A 240 27.95 25.75 19.37
CA ALA A 240 26.53 25.51 19.55
C ALA A 240 26.01 26.39 20.70
N GLY A 241 24.93 27.12 20.48
CA GLY A 241 24.32 27.94 21.54
C GLY A 241 23.58 29.17 21.01
N LYS A 242 22.95 29.90 21.93
CA LYS A 242 22.12 31.10 21.64
C LYS A 242 22.90 32.27 21.03
N ASP A 243 24.20 32.33 21.29
CA ASP A 243 25.06 33.45 20.89
C ASP A 243 25.73 33.17 19.52
N VAL A 244 25.59 31.95 18.98
CA VAL A 244 26.11 31.56 17.65
C VAL A 244 25.24 32.19 16.54
N ASP A 245 25.88 32.74 15.51
CA ASP A 245 25.25 33.42 14.35
C ASP A 245 24.41 34.67 14.67
N ASN A 246 24.76 35.39 15.73
CA ASN A 246 24.26 36.75 15.89
C ASN A 246 25.05 37.75 15.04
N THR A 247 24.57 39.00 14.93
CA THR A 247 25.16 40.01 14.03
C THR A 247 26.31 40.81 14.67
N SER A 248 26.94 40.31 15.74
CA SER A 248 28.01 40.96 16.49
C SER A 248 29.05 39.98 16.99
N ILE A 249 30.27 40.46 17.23
CA ILE A 249 31.34 39.69 17.88
C ILE A 249 31.21 39.83 19.39
N ASP A 250 30.96 38.72 20.07
CA ASP A 250 30.71 38.69 21.50
C ASP A 250 31.95 38.44 22.37
N GLY A 251 31.84 38.85 23.63
CA GLY A 251 32.86 38.57 24.64
C GLY A 251 33.76 39.75 25.00
N PHE A 252 33.47 40.95 24.49
CA PHE A 252 34.07 42.18 25.01
C PHE A 252 33.59 42.50 26.44
N THR A 253 34.48 42.97 27.29
CA THR A 253 34.13 43.54 28.60
C THR A 253 33.55 44.94 28.43
N LYS A 254 32.98 45.51 29.51
CA LYS A 254 32.56 46.92 29.54
C LYS A 254 33.72 47.90 29.29
N GLY A 255 34.96 47.49 29.54
CA GLY A 255 36.17 48.28 29.27
C GLY A 255 36.66 48.17 27.83
N GLY A 256 36.06 47.30 27.01
CA GLY A 256 36.48 47.05 25.63
C GLY A 256 37.51 45.93 25.49
N ASP A 257 37.90 45.26 26.57
CA ASP A 257 38.86 44.14 26.51
C ASP A 257 38.19 42.86 25.99
N ALA A 258 38.87 42.11 25.12
CA ALA A 258 38.44 40.79 24.68
C ALA A 258 38.63 39.74 25.79
N ARG A 259 37.62 38.89 26.06
CA ARG A 259 37.75 37.77 27.00
C ARG A 259 38.30 36.52 26.30
N HIS A 260 39.24 35.85 26.96
CA HIS A 260 39.74 34.55 26.50
C HIS A 260 38.59 33.54 26.34
N GLY A 261 38.64 32.70 25.29
CA GLY A 261 37.64 31.67 25.00
C GLY A 261 36.32 32.19 24.40
N THR A 262 36.21 33.50 24.12
CA THR A 262 35.05 34.10 23.44
C THR A 262 35.38 34.46 21.99
N GLU A 263 34.38 34.83 21.19
CA GLU A 263 34.58 35.28 19.80
C GLU A 263 35.55 36.46 19.71
N ALA A 264 35.38 37.46 20.58
CA ALA A 264 36.29 38.60 20.69
C ALA A 264 37.73 38.16 21.03
N GLY A 265 37.87 37.16 21.91
CA GLY A 265 39.16 36.57 22.26
C GLY A 265 39.82 35.89 21.05
N ARG A 266 39.06 35.07 20.33
CA ARG A 266 39.54 34.37 19.13
C ARG A 266 39.89 35.33 17.99
N LEU A 267 39.10 36.40 17.79
CA LEU A 267 39.42 37.44 16.82
C LEU A 267 40.71 38.19 17.19
N GLN A 268 40.91 38.46 18.49
CA GLN A 268 42.16 39.04 18.97
C GLN A 268 43.35 38.10 18.76
N ASP A 269 43.18 36.79 19.02
CA ASP A 269 44.22 35.79 18.78
C ASP A 269 44.55 35.67 17.28
N PHE A 270 43.54 35.73 16.40
CA PHE A 270 43.74 35.84 14.96
C PHE A 270 44.56 37.08 14.59
N GLY A 271 44.26 38.23 15.19
CA GLY A 271 45.07 39.42 15.01
C GLY A 271 46.55 39.21 15.36
N LYS A 272 46.84 38.52 16.48
CA LYS A 272 48.20 38.29 16.99
C LYS A 272 48.97 37.25 16.19
N TYR A 273 48.33 36.14 15.85
CA TYR A 273 49.00 34.95 15.32
C TYR A 273 48.66 34.67 13.85
N GLY A 274 47.70 35.39 13.26
CA GLY A 274 47.25 35.19 11.89
C GLY A 274 46.44 33.92 11.69
N PHE A 275 46.37 33.43 10.45
CA PHE A 275 45.50 32.31 10.06
C PHE A 275 45.76 30.99 10.80
N GLU A 276 46.94 30.77 11.38
CA GLU A 276 47.23 29.55 12.15
C GLU A 276 46.48 29.44 13.48
N SER A 277 45.90 30.54 13.99
CA SER A 277 45.03 30.51 15.17
C SER A 277 43.61 30.05 14.85
N LEU A 278 43.21 30.08 13.58
CA LEU A 278 41.90 29.61 13.14
C LEU A 278 41.92 28.08 13.09
N LYS A 279 41.50 27.45 14.19
CA LYS A 279 41.39 25.99 14.28
C LYS A 279 40.07 25.53 13.67
N GLY A 280 40.10 24.43 12.93
CA GLY A 280 38.95 23.97 12.13
C GLY A 280 38.97 24.55 10.71
N GLU A 281 38.17 23.96 9.83
CA GLU A 281 38.12 24.30 8.41
C GLU A 281 36.74 24.85 8.07
N LEU A 282 36.68 26.09 7.56
CA LEU A 282 35.44 26.72 7.12
C LEU A 282 34.90 26.01 5.87
N GLN A 283 33.69 25.48 5.99
CA GLN A 283 33.05 24.72 4.91
C GLN A 283 32.25 25.64 3.99
N HIS A 284 32.50 25.55 2.68
CA HIS A 284 31.73 26.28 1.67
C HIS A 284 30.60 25.42 1.12
N VAL A 285 29.37 25.92 1.27
CA VAL A 285 28.14 25.23 0.85
C VAL A 285 28.12 24.85 -0.64
N ASP A 286 28.82 25.61 -1.49
CA ASP A 286 28.92 25.38 -2.94
C ASP A 286 29.81 24.18 -3.31
N ASP A 287 30.70 23.77 -2.41
CA ASP A 287 31.64 22.66 -2.65
C ASP A 287 31.08 21.32 -2.16
N VAL A 288 30.10 21.35 -1.26
CA VAL A 288 29.53 20.16 -0.61
C VAL A 288 29.03 19.12 -1.61
N GLY A 289 28.36 19.55 -2.67
CA GLY A 289 27.80 18.64 -3.68
C GLY A 289 28.85 17.81 -4.43
N LYS A 290 30.14 18.20 -4.38
CA LYS A 290 31.27 17.54 -5.06
C LYS A 290 32.13 16.70 -4.11
N ASP A 291 31.78 16.60 -2.83
CA ASP A 291 32.54 15.84 -1.83
C ASP A 291 32.16 14.35 -1.86
N ASP A 292 33.00 13.53 -2.49
CA ASP A 292 32.82 12.08 -2.59
C ASP A 292 32.76 11.38 -1.23
N LYS A 293 33.49 11.86 -0.22
CA LYS A 293 33.51 11.23 1.11
C LYS A 293 32.20 11.48 1.83
N ARG A 294 31.66 12.70 1.73
CA ARG A 294 30.34 13.02 2.29
C ARG A 294 29.23 12.27 1.57
N ARG A 295 29.33 12.15 0.25
CA ARG A 295 28.42 11.31 -0.53
C ARG A 295 28.42 9.87 -0.01
N GLU A 296 29.59 9.27 0.18
CA GLU A 296 29.70 7.90 0.70
C GLU A 296 29.10 7.78 2.12
N ALA A 297 29.33 8.77 3.00
CA ALA A 297 28.76 8.79 4.35
C ALA A 297 27.22 8.94 4.32
N ALA A 298 26.69 9.80 3.45
CA ALA A 298 25.26 9.97 3.24
C ALA A 298 24.60 8.68 2.75
N GLU A 299 25.20 8.03 1.75
CA GLU A 299 24.70 6.76 1.20
C GLU A 299 24.71 5.64 2.27
N LYS A 300 25.74 5.57 3.14
CA LYS A 300 25.77 4.65 4.28
C LYS A 300 24.65 4.90 5.29
N ALA A 301 24.31 6.17 5.53
CA ALA A 301 23.19 6.57 6.37
C ALA A 301 21.82 6.35 5.67
N GLY A 302 21.80 5.93 4.41
CA GLY A 302 20.59 5.72 3.61
C GLY A 302 19.97 7.02 3.07
N ILE A 303 20.78 8.06 2.90
CA ILE A 303 20.38 9.32 2.28
C ILE A 303 20.74 9.27 0.79
N VAL A 304 19.77 9.56 -0.06
CA VAL A 304 19.96 9.63 -1.51
C VAL A 304 20.60 10.98 -1.84
N TRP A 305 21.78 10.95 -2.48
CA TRP A 305 22.59 12.15 -2.71
C TRP A 305 22.01 13.11 -3.74
N GLU A 306 21.41 12.60 -4.81
CA GLU A 306 20.87 13.38 -5.92
C GLU A 306 19.37 13.09 -6.10
N LEU A 307 18.62 14.04 -6.65
CA LEU A 307 17.24 13.78 -7.03
C LEU A 307 17.16 12.60 -8.02
N PRO A 308 16.13 11.74 -7.92
CA PRO A 308 15.80 10.79 -8.97
C PRO A 308 15.67 11.47 -10.35
N GLU A 309 16.07 10.78 -11.42
CA GLU A 309 16.11 11.36 -12.78
C GLU A 309 14.75 11.89 -13.28
N ASP A 310 13.65 11.33 -12.77
CA ASP A 310 12.27 11.68 -13.07
C ASP A 310 11.71 12.82 -12.20
N ASP A 311 12.36 13.17 -11.08
CA ASP A 311 11.99 14.31 -10.25
C ASP A 311 12.54 15.61 -10.85
N LYS A 312 11.64 16.55 -11.17
CA LYS A 312 11.95 17.85 -11.81
C LYS A 312 11.69 19.04 -10.90
N ARG A 313 11.42 18.80 -9.61
CA ARG A 313 11.16 19.87 -8.65
C ARG A 313 12.39 20.78 -8.49
N SER A 314 12.14 22.08 -8.38
CA SER A 314 13.18 23.04 -8.00
C SER A 314 13.48 22.97 -6.51
N ALA A 315 14.58 23.61 -6.07
CA ALA A 315 14.88 23.76 -4.64
C ALA A 315 13.69 24.37 -3.87
N GLN A 316 13.05 25.38 -4.44
CA GLN A 316 11.90 26.05 -3.84
C GLN A 316 10.68 25.13 -3.75
N ASP A 317 10.40 24.33 -4.80
CA ASP A 317 9.29 23.36 -4.76
C ASP A 317 9.49 22.33 -3.65
N ILE A 318 10.73 21.83 -3.47
CA ILE A 318 11.08 20.88 -2.41
C ILE A 318 10.92 21.51 -1.02
N ILE A 319 11.37 22.75 -0.85
CA ILE A 319 11.21 23.50 0.41
C ILE A 319 9.72 23.70 0.70
N ASP A 320 8.92 24.13 -0.28
CA ASP A 320 7.50 24.40 -0.09
C ASP A 320 6.69 23.14 0.21
N ASP A 321 7.05 22.00 -0.40
CA ASP A 321 6.46 20.69 -0.16
C ASP A 321 6.90 20.06 1.18
N ASN A 322 7.95 20.57 1.83
CA ASN A 322 8.48 20.05 3.09
C ASN A 322 8.32 21.07 4.24
N PRO A 323 7.28 20.94 5.08
CA PRO A 323 7.03 21.88 6.17
C PRO A 323 8.19 22.04 7.17
N LEU A 324 8.96 20.98 7.42
CA LEU A 324 10.13 21.03 8.32
C LEU A 324 11.20 21.94 7.74
N LEU A 325 11.56 21.75 6.47
CA LEU A 325 12.58 22.54 5.80
C LEU A 325 12.13 23.99 5.61
N LYS A 326 10.85 24.19 5.25
CA LYS A 326 10.23 25.53 5.10
C LYS A 326 10.28 26.35 6.39
N ASN A 327 9.97 25.72 7.53
CA ASN A 327 9.84 26.38 8.81
C ASN A 327 11.13 26.33 9.64
N LEU A 328 12.22 25.77 9.10
CA LEU A 328 13.48 25.63 9.82
C LEU A 328 14.10 27.01 10.08
N GLY A 329 14.08 27.43 11.34
CA GLY A 329 14.84 28.60 11.81
C GLY A 329 16.30 28.26 12.07
N ASN A 330 17.13 29.29 12.24
CA ASN A 330 18.56 29.15 12.54
C ASN A 330 18.88 29.23 14.04
N GLN A 331 17.95 28.84 14.93
CA GLN A 331 18.23 28.81 16.36
C GLN A 331 19.39 27.86 16.65
N SER A 332 20.38 28.30 17.42
CA SER A 332 21.59 27.53 17.69
C SER A 332 22.39 27.13 16.43
N GLY A 333 22.28 27.89 15.33
CA GLY A 333 23.06 27.69 14.11
C GLY A 333 22.71 26.42 13.32
N VAL A 334 21.58 25.77 13.62
CA VAL A 334 21.24 24.45 13.03
C VAL A 334 20.94 24.52 11.53
N LYS A 335 20.41 25.64 11.03
CA LYS A 335 20.08 25.79 9.61
C LYS A 335 21.36 25.88 8.79
N ASP A 336 22.32 26.68 9.27
CA ASP A 336 23.60 26.85 8.61
C ASP A 336 24.46 25.59 8.75
N ALA A 337 24.41 24.93 9.91
CA ALA A 337 25.06 23.63 10.10
C ALA A 337 24.49 22.55 9.16
N LEU A 338 23.17 22.55 8.91
CA LEU A 338 22.55 21.68 7.92
C LEU A 338 23.08 21.98 6.51
N LYS A 339 23.10 23.26 6.10
CA LYS A 339 23.64 23.68 4.79
C LYS A 339 25.09 23.27 4.60
N GLU A 340 25.91 23.40 5.63
CA GLU A 340 27.31 23.01 5.54
C GLU A 340 27.51 21.53 5.31
N GLN A 341 26.56 20.67 5.72
CA GLN A 341 26.63 19.23 5.50
C GLN A 341 25.97 18.79 4.18
N VAL A 342 24.91 19.47 3.73
CA VAL A 342 24.09 19.05 2.58
C VAL A 342 24.21 19.93 1.33
N GLY A 343 24.81 21.11 1.45
CA GLY A 343 24.92 22.15 0.41
C GLY A 343 23.88 23.27 0.56
N ASP A 344 23.93 24.27 -0.33
CA ASP A 344 23.00 25.41 -0.31
C ASP A 344 21.59 24.99 -0.79
N PHE A 345 20.79 24.45 0.12
CA PHE A 345 19.44 23.98 -0.19
C PHE A 345 18.47 25.08 -0.62
N ASP A 346 18.79 26.36 -0.43
CA ASP A 346 17.92 27.45 -0.91
C ASP A 346 18.03 27.61 -2.45
N LYS A 347 19.05 27.04 -3.08
CA LYS A 347 19.34 27.22 -4.52
C LYS A 347 19.59 25.91 -5.28
N ASP A 348 20.20 24.91 -4.65
CA ASP A 348 20.47 23.60 -5.23
C ASP A 348 19.34 22.61 -4.89
N PRO A 349 18.56 22.12 -5.88
CA PRO A 349 17.53 21.11 -5.66
C PRO A 349 18.07 19.86 -4.97
N ASN A 350 19.29 19.41 -5.33
CA ASN A 350 19.88 18.23 -4.72
C ASN A 350 20.21 18.47 -3.24
N ALA A 351 20.68 19.67 -2.89
CA ALA A 351 20.89 20.04 -1.49
C ALA A 351 19.57 20.11 -0.72
N ALA A 352 18.50 20.67 -1.31
CA ALA A 352 17.16 20.68 -0.70
C ALA A 352 16.64 19.27 -0.45
N PHE A 353 16.83 18.36 -1.41
CA PHE A 353 16.42 16.97 -1.28
C PHE A 353 17.23 16.21 -0.23
N ARG A 354 18.55 16.43 -0.13
CA ARG A 354 19.36 15.86 0.96
C ARG A 354 18.91 16.43 2.32
N ALA A 355 18.68 17.74 2.40
CA ALA A 355 18.24 18.43 3.61
C ALA A 355 16.90 17.89 4.12
N SER A 356 15.92 17.68 3.23
CA SER A 356 14.62 17.13 3.61
C SER A 356 14.75 15.72 4.20
N GLN A 357 15.57 14.87 3.59
CA GLN A 357 15.81 13.50 4.08
C GLN A 357 16.50 13.48 5.45
N VAL A 358 17.45 14.39 5.69
CA VAL A 358 18.12 14.53 6.99
C VAL A 358 17.12 14.95 8.06
N LEU A 359 16.29 15.96 7.78
CA LEU A 359 15.27 16.40 8.72
C LEU A 359 14.30 15.27 9.05
N ASP A 360 13.84 14.53 8.04
CA ASP A 360 12.98 13.35 8.23
C ASP A 360 13.61 12.30 9.14
N ARG A 361 14.93 12.08 9.00
CA ARG A 361 15.65 11.16 9.88
C ARG A 361 15.67 11.68 11.30
N VAL A 362 15.98 12.96 11.49
CA VAL A 362 16.09 13.62 12.80
C VAL A 362 14.76 13.60 13.56
N VAL A 363 13.64 13.86 12.88
CA VAL A 363 12.31 13.92 13.51
C VAL A 363 11.61 12.56 13.58
N GLY A 364 12.00 11.61 12.74
CA GLY A 364 11.35 10.30 12.65
C GLY A 364 12.02 9.21 13.49
N TYR A 365 13.30 9.39 13.86
CA TYR A 365 14.10 8.34 14.49
C TYR A 365 14.92 8.88 15.67
N ASP A 366 15.15 8.01 16.66
CA ASP A 366 16.08 8.27 17.76
C ASP A 366 17.55 8.01 17.36
N GLU A 367 18.47 8.23 18.31
CA GLU A 367 19.90 8.01 18.14
C GLU A 367 20.31 6.55 17.89
N ASP A 368 19.43 5.58 18.19
CA ASP A 368 19.63 4.16 17.91
C ASP A 368 19.01 3.74 16.55
N GLY A 369 18.32 4.66 15.86
CA GLY A 369 17.61 4.39 14.61
C GLY A 369 16.24 3.75 14.80
N LYS A 370 15.67 3.79 16.01
CA LYS A 370 14.29 3.34 16.26
C LYS A 370 13.30 4.44 15.90
N ALA A 371 12.20 4.06 15.26
CA ALA A 371 11.15 5.00 14.89
C ALA A 371 10.55 5.64 16.16
N LEU A 372 10.48 6.97 16.17
CA LEU A 372 9.82 7.73 17.22
C LEU A 372 8.30 7.56 17.12
N THR A 373 7.61 7.66 18.25
CA THR A 373 6.15 7.50 18.32
C THR A 373 5.48 8.62 19.10
N GLY A 374 4.22 8.90 18.76
CA GLY A 374 3.38 9.85 19.50
C GLY A 374 3.17 11.17 18.77
N LYS A 375 2.30 12.02 19.36
CA LYS A 375 1.66 13.16 18.68
C LYS A 375 2.62 14.20 18.09
N ASP A 376 3.79 14.37 18.70
CA ASP A 376 4.75 15.42 18.37
C ASP A 376 5.76 14.97 17.29
N VAL A 377 5.78 13.68 16.92
CA VAL A 377 6.71 13.12 15.93
C VAL A 377 6.44 13.67 14.53
N ALA A 378 7.52 14.10 13.86
CA ALA A 378 7.53 14.56 12.48
C ALA A 378 6.44 15.60 12.16
N ASN A 379 6.15 16.47 13.13
CA ASN A 379 5.27 17.61 12.92
C ASN A 379 5.92 18.64 11.97
N SER A 380 5.29 19.79 11.75
CA SER A 380 5.80 20.81 10.83
C SER A 380 6.96 21.65 11.38
N SER A 381 7.62 21.23 12.47
CA SER A 381 8.73 21.93 13.13
C SER A 381 9.74 20.96 13.76
N VAL A 382 10.98 21.42 13.96
CA VAL A 382 12.01 20.69 14.72
C VAL A 382 11.89 21.08 16.19
N ASP A 383 11.57 20.11 17.05
CA ASP A 383 11.29 20.34 18.46
C ASP A 383 12.52 20.18 19.37
N GLY A 384 12.45 20.82 20.54
CA GLY A 384 13.45 20.66 21.59
C GLY A 384 14.40 21.83 21.81
N PHE A 385 14.16 22.97 21.15
CA PHE A 385 14.80 24.23 21.51
C PHE A 385 14.30 24.75 22.87
N THR A 386 15.20 25.30 23.67
CA THR A 386 14.85 26.04 24.89
C THR A 386 14.23 27.40 24.54
N LYS A 387 13.66 28.09 25.53
CA LYS A 387 13.21 29.50 25.36
C LYS A 387 14.35 30.45 24.96
N SER A 388 15.60 30.09 25.26
CA SER A 388 16.79 30.83 24.85
C SER A 388 17.30 30.42 23.46
N GLY A 389 16.66 29.47 22.77
CA GLY A 389 17.04 29.02 21.43
C GLY A 389 18.13 27.94 21.40
N GLU A 390 18.51 27.39 22.57
CA GLU A 390 19.51 26.30 22.65
C GLU A 390 18.86 24.95 22.37
N ALA A 391 19.51 24.12 21.54
CA ALA A 391 19.07 22.75 21.33
C ALA A 391 19.28 21.90 22.60
N ARG A 392 18.25 21.14 23.02
CA ARG A 392 18.37 20.21 24.15
C ARG A 392 18.90 18.85 23.68
N HIS A 393 19.87 18.30 24.40
CA HIS A 393 20.36 16.94 24.19
C HIS A 393 19.20 15.91 24.23
N GLY A 394 19.23 14.93 23.31
CA GLY A 394 18.22 13.88 23.19
C GLY A 394 16.89 14.30 22.53
N THR A 395 16.77 15.56 22.09
CA THR A 395 15.61 16.06 21.32
C THR A 395 15.91 16.11 19.82
N GLU A 396 14.91 16.41 18.99
CA GLU A 396 15.10 16.58 17.54
C GLU A 396 16.10 17.70 17.23
N ALA A 397 15.97 18.84 17.92
CA ALA A 397 16.92 19.95 17.83
C ALA A 397 18.35 19.53 18.22
N GLY A 398 18.48 18.71 19.27
CA GLY A 398 19.78 18.15 19.69
C GLY A 398 20.40 17.26 18.63
N ARG A 399 19.60 16.35 18.05
CA ARG A 399 20.06 15.47 16.96
C ARG A 399 20.42 16.25 15.69
N LEU A 400 19.68 17.31 15.36
CA LEU A 400 20.03 18.18 14.24
C LEU A 400 21.35 18.93 14.48
N GLN A 401 21.59 19.36 15.72
CA GLN A 401 22.86 19.96 16.12
C GLN A 401 24.02 18.94 16.03
N ASP A 402 23.81 17.71 16.49
CA ASP A 402 24.80 16.63 16.36
C ASP A 402 25.08 16.28 14.89
N PHE A 403 24.06 16.29 14.03
CA PHE A 403 24.24 16.20 12.58
C PHE A 403 25.09 17.35 12.04
N GLY A 404 24.83 18.58 12.47
CA GLY A 404 25.67 19.73 12.12
C GLY A 404 27.15 19.54 12.47
N LYS A 405 27.43 18.93 13.63
CA LYS A 405 28.78 18.71 14.16
C LYS A 405 29.50 17.51 13.53
N PHE A 406 28.81 16.39 13.34
CA PHE A 406 29.40 15.11 12.96
C PHE A 406 29.01 14.63 11.54
N GLY A 407 28.16 15.37 10.84
CA GLY A 407 27.67 15.03 9.51
C GLY A 407 26.82 13.76 9.50
N PHE A 408 26.83 13.05 8.37
CA PHE A 408 25.99 11.86 8.16
C PHE A 408 26.31 10.67 9.09
N GLU A 409 27.48 10.65 9.73
CA GLU A 409 27.88 9.58 10.65
C GLU A 409 27.06 9.58 11.96
N SER A 410 26.42 10.70 12.32
CA SER A 410 25.52 10.77 13.49
C SER A 410 24.08 10.35 13.18
N LEU A 411 23.74 10.13 11.90
CA LEU A 411 22.41 9.65 11.52
C LEU A 411 22.35 8.13 11.63
N ALA A 412 21.66 7.64 12.66
CA ALA A 412 21.40 6.21 12.79
C ALA A 412 20.61 5.69 11.58
N LYS A 413 21.07 4.58 10.99
CA LYS A 413 20.41 3.93 9.86
C LYS A 413 19.10 3.30 10.33
N PRO A 414 17.96 3.48 9.64
CA PRO A 414 16.72 2.82 10.00
C PRO A 414 16.88 1.31 9.85
N PRO A 415 16.17 0.50 10.65
CA PRO A 415 16.15 -0.94 10.46
C PRO A 415 15.69 -1.26 9.04
N ALA A 416 16.26 -2.32 8.46
CA ALA A 416 15.78 -2.84 7.19
C ALA A 416 14.32 -3.31 7.33
N ASN A 417 13.56 -3.32 6.24
CA ASN A 417 12.13 -3.65 6.26
C ASN A 417 11.83 -5.06 6.80
N ASP A 418 12.77 -5.99 6.70
CA ASP A 418 12.70 -7.35 7.27
C ASP A 418 13.07 -7.41 8.76
N GLU A 419 13.63 -6.33 9.29
CA GLU A 419 14.03 -6.22 10.69
C GLU A 419 13.01 -5.52 11.59
N ILE A 420 11.92 -4.99 11.02
CA ILE A 420 10.82 -4.34 11.74
C ILE A 420 10.23 -5.29 12.78
N GLY A 421 10.07 -4.81 14.03
CA GLY A 421 9.64 -5.63 15.16
C GLY A 421 8.28 -6.31 14.95
N SER A 422 7.27 -5.56 14.46
CA SER A 422 5.94 -6.10 14.19
C SER A 422 5.94 -7.17 13.10
N TYR A 423 6.81 -7.07 12.09
CA TYR A 423 6.97 -8.13 11.08
C TYR A 423 7.64 -9.37 11.67
N LYS A 424 8.68 -9.21 12.50
CA LYS A 424 9.32 -10.33 13.22
C LYS A 424 8.33 -11.05 14.13
N ASP A 425 7.45 -10.32 14.80
CA ASP A 425 6.39 -10.89 15.63
C ASP A 425 5.38 -11.69 14.79
N PHE A 426 4.98 -11.17 13.63
CA PHE A 426 4.14 -11.90 12.68
C PHE A 426 4.82 -13.20 12.21
N LEU A 427 6.08 -13.14 11.77
CA LEU A 427 6.83 -14.33 11.33
C LEU A 427 7.00 -15.38 12.43
N LYS A 428 7.10 -14.94 13.69
CA LYS A 428 7.20 -15.84 14.85
C LYS A 428 5.86 -16.51 15.16
N ALA A 429 4.75 -15.79 15.00
CA ALA A 429 3.41 -16.34 15.20
C ALA A 429 2.99 -17.28 14.06
N ASN A 430 3.41 -16.96 12.82
CA ASN A 430 2.99 -17.62 11.59
C ASN A 430 4.20 -18.12 10.79
N SER A 431 4.98 -19.04 11.37
CA SER A 431 6.27 -19.48 10.81
C SER A 431 6.15 -20.17 9.43
N ASP A 432 4.99 -20.74 9.16
CA ASP A 432 4.61 -21.49 7.96
C ASP A 432 3.88 -20.64 6.91
N ALA A 433 3.69 -19.33 7.17
CA ALA A 433 3.01 -18.45 6.23
C ALA A 433 3.65 -18.46 4.84
N ASP A 434 2.81 -18.40 3.81
CA ASP A 434 3.23 -18.39 2.42
C ASP A 434 3.91 -17.07 2.01
N ALA A 435 4.49 -17.03 0.81
CA ALA A 435 5.29 -15.89 0.37
C ALA A 435 4.48 -14.58 0.23
N GLY A 436 3.30 -14.65 -0.38
CA GLY A 436 2.38 -13.52 -0.52
C GLY A 436 1.84 -13.04 0.83
N SER A 437 1.46 -13.94 1.73
CA SER A 437 1.06 -13.58 3.10
C SER A 437 2.18 -12.85 3.86
N LYS A 438 3.42 -13.32 3.74
CA LYS A 438 4.61 -12.64 4.30
C LYS A 438 4.82 -11.25 3.71
N GLN A 439 4.65 -11.09 2.39
CA GLN A 439 4.77 -9.79 1.73
C GLN A 439 3.71 -8.79 2.22
N ILE A 440 2.46 -9.22 2.33
CA ILE A 440 1.35 -8.39 2.84
C ILE A 440 1.58 -8.00 4.30
N ALA A 441 2.02 -8.93 5.15
CA ALA A 441 2.38 -8.63 6.53
C ALA A 441 3.56 -7.65 6.62
N GLN A 442 4.55 -7.78 5.73
CA GLN A 442 5.67 -6.84 5.65
C GLN A 442 5.21 -5.45 5.23
N TYR A 443 4.29 -5.33 4.27
CA TYR A 443 3.68 -4.06 3.90
C TYR A 443 2.99 -3.42 5.11
N GLY A 444 2.19 -4.16 5.88
CA GLY A 444 1.53 -3.60 7.06
C GLY A 444 2.52 -3.15 8.13
N ALA A 445 3.61 -3.89 8.31
CA ALA A 445 4.67 -3.53 9.26
C ALA A 445 5.39 -2.25 8.84
N ILE A 446 5.60 -2.05 7.54
CA ILE A 446 6.09 -0.78 6.99
C ILE A 446 5.09 0.34 7.28
N PHE A 447 3.79 0.11 7.07
CA PHE A 447 2.77 1.11 7.35
C PHE A 447 2.74 1.51 8.83
N ASP A 448 2.76 0.55 9.76
CA ASP A 448 2.85 0.84 11.22
C ASP A 448 4.13 1.59 11.58
N ALA A 449 5.28 1.22 10.97
CA ALA A 449 6.55 1.90 11.21
C ALA A 449 6.58 3.35 10.70
N LYS A 450 5.82 3.66 9.63
CA LYS A 450 5.73 5.00 9.04
C LYS A 450 4.51 5.81 9.51
N TYR A 451 3.60 5.20 10.27
CA TYR A 451 2.31 5.80 10.65
C TYR A 451 2.45 7.23 11.17
N ASP A 452 3.30 7.44 12.19
CA ASP A 452 3.47 8.76 12.81
C ASP A 452 4.18 9.76 11.89
N SER A 453 5.05 9.29 10.99
CA SER A 453 5.66 10.15 9.96
C SER A 453 4.65 10.62 8.92
N ILE A 454 3.73 9.73 8.49
CA ILE A 454 2.64 10.10 7.57
C ILE A 454 1.73 11.11 8.25
N ARG A 455 1.29 10.82 9.49
CA ARG A 455 0.42 11.68 10.28
C ARG A 455 1.01 13.08 10.48
N GLY A 456 2.26 13.15 10.95
CA GLY A 456 2.93 14.41 11.26
C GLY A 456 3.13 15.32 10.05
N LYS A 457 3.64 14.77 8.94
CA LYS A 457 3.95 15.56 7.73
C LYS A 457 2.73 16.05 6.96
N THR A 458 1.65 15.26 7.00
CA THR A 458 0.41 15.61 6.31
C THR A 458 -0.55 16.42 7.19
N GLY A 459 -0.21 16.63 8.46
CA GLY A 459 -1.04 17.35 9.42
C GLY A 459 -2.30 16.60 9.82
N ALA A 460 -2.30 15.26 9.74
CA ALA A 460 -3.46 14.46 10.07
C ALA A 460 -3.73 14.46 11.59
N ASP A 461 -4.97 14.80 11.98
CA ASP A 461 -5.37 14.92 13.38
C ASP A 461 -5.78 13.55 13.96
N GLY A 462 -4.81 12.86 14.57
CA GLY A 462 -4.99 11.58 15.26
C GLY A 462 -4.98 10.34 14.36
N ALA A 463 -5.68 10.38 13.23
CA ALA A 463 -5.84 9.26 12.30
C ALA A 463 -5.37 9.59 10.88
N VAL A 464 -4.83 8.60 10.18
CA VAL A 464 -4.32 8.73 8.80
C VAL A 464 -5.44 8.39 7.81
N THR A 465 -5.56 9.17 6.73
CA THR A 465 -6.46 8.89 5.60
C THR A 465 -5.69 8.36 4.39
N ALA A 466 -6.37 7.76 3.41
CA ALA A 466 -5.73 7.31 2.17
C ALA A 466 -5.04 8.46 1.41
N ASP A 467 -5.62 9.67 1.43
CA ASP A 467 -5.03 10.84 0.79
C ASP A 467 -3.76 11.31 1.53
N ASN A 468 -3.70 11.16 2.86
CA ASN A 468 -2.45 11.40 3.59
C ASN A 468 -1.34 10.43 3.16
N ILE A 469 -1.65 9.16 2.90
CA ILE A 469 -0.65 8.20 2.41
C ILE A 469 -0.14 8.63 1.02
N LYS A 470 -1.03 9.06 0.12
CA LYS A 470 -0.68 9.55 -1.22
C LYS A 470 0.16 10.83 -1.18
N ASP A 471 -0.22 11.79 -0.32
CA ASP A 471 0.54 13.02 -0.12
C ASP A 471 1.92 12.72 0.44
N TYR A 472 2.03 11.80 1.40
CA TYR A 472 3.32 11.35 1.93
C TYR A 472 4.17 10.68 0.85
N LEU A 473 3.61 9.80 0.02
CA LEU A 473 4.33 9.19 -1.11
C LEU A 473 4.89 10.26 -2.06
N LYS A 474 4.09 11.26 -2.42
CA LYS A 474 4.50 12.36 -3.30
C LYS A 474 5.61 13.22 -2.69
N GLN A 475 5.53 13.50 -1.39
CA GLN A 475 6.53 14.29 -0.67
C GLN A 475 7.83 13.52 -0.42
N ASN A 476 7.83 12.19 -0.54
CA ASN A 476 8.94 11.31 -0.15
C ASN A 476 9.38 10.34 -1.27
N PRO A 477 9.82 10.83 -2.44
CA PRO A 477 10.26 9.96 -3.54
C PRO A 477 11.51 9.12 -3.21
N GLN A 478 12.25 9.47 -2.15
CA GLN A 478 13.39 8.71 -1.63
C GLN A 478 13.02 7.36 -0.99
N LEU A 479 11.73 7.13 -0.70
CA LEU A 479 11.29 5.86 -0.11
C LEU A 479 11.80 4.69 -0.94
N SER A 480 12.25 3.62 -0.30
CA SER A 480 12.66 2.41 -1.01
C SER A 480 11.48 1.87 -1.83
N LYS A 481 11.75 1.17 -2.94
CA LYS A 481 10.70 0.59 -3.79
C LYS A 481 9.67 -0.21 -2.97
N GLN A 482 10.14 -0.98 -1.99
CA GLN A 482 9.26 -1.76 -1.13
C GLN A 482 8.41 -0.90 -0.19
N GLU A 483 8.95 0.21 0.34
CA GLU A 483 8.15 1.15 1.13
C GLU A 483 7.10 1.86 0.26
N GLN A 484 7.46 2.25 -0.97
CA GLN A 484 6.52 2.83 -1.92
C GLN A 484 5.40 1.84 -2.26
N GLU A 485 5.75 0.58 -2.55
CA GLU A 485 4.76 -0.46 -2.80
C GLU A 485 3.83 -0.68 -1.59
N ALA A 486 4.39 -0.79 -0.38
CA ALA A 486 3.60 -0.97 0.83
C ALA A 486 2.57 0.14 1.03
N LEU A 487 3.00 1.40 0.88
CA LEU A 487 2.12 2.55 1.03
C LEU A 487 1.13 2.68 -0.14
N ASN A 488 1.54 2.38 -1.38
CA ASN A 488 0.62 2.32 -2.53
C ASN A 488 -0.47 1.30 -2.30
N PHE A 489 -0.12 0.10 -1.80
CA PHE A 489 -1.07 -0.95 -1.48
C PHE A 489 -2.14 -0.43 -0.52
N PHE A 490 -1.75 0.13 0.64
CA PHE A 490 -2.73 0.66 1.60
C PHE A 490 -3.40 1.97 1.18
N ALA A 491 -2.86 2.72 0.22
CA ALA A 491 -3.52 3.90 -0.33
C ALA A 491 -4.71 3.55 -1.25
N GLN A 492 -4.81 2.29 -1.69
CA GLN A 492 -5.93 1.82 -2.49
C GLN A 492 -7.19 1.67 -1.63
N PRO A 493 -8.38 2.08 -2.14
CA PRO A 493 -9.62 2.06 -1.37
C PRO A 493 -9.93 0.70 -0.73
N GLY A 494 -9.76 -0.40 -1.46
CA GLY A 494 -10.06 -1.74 -0.97
C GLY A 494 -9.15 -2.19 0.17
N ALA A 495 -7.83 -1.92 0.07
CA ALA A 495 -6.88 -2.27 1.11
C ALA A 495 -6.99 -1.35 2.34
N PHE A 496 -7.17 -0.05 2.11
CA PHE A 496 -7.34 0.94 3.17
C PHE A 496 -8.53 0.55 4.07
N ARG A 497 -9.66 0.21 3.45
CA ARG A 497 -10.88 -0.21 4.16
C ARG A 497 -10.69 -1.45 5.03
N LYS A 498 -9.83 -2.39 4.62
CA LYS A 498 -9.53 -3.61 5.43
C LYS A 498 -8.73 -3.29 6.68
N VAL A 499 -7.94 -2.22 6.67
CA VAL A 499 -7.23 -1.76 7.86
C VAL A 499 -8.16 -0.91 8.72
N ASP A 500 -8.95 -0.02 8.13
CA ASP A 500 -9.83 0.96 8.80
C ASP A 500 -10.73 0.35 9.90
N THR A 501 -11.22 -0.87 9.73
CA THR A 501 -12.11 -1.52 10.70
C THR A 501 -11.41 -2.48 11.65
N ALA A 502 -10.11 -2.71 11.51
CA ALA A 502 -9.43 -3.87 12.07
C ALA A 502 -9.38 -3.92 13.62
N SER A 503 -9.50 -2.78 14.31
CA SER A 503 -9.58 -2.76 15.77
C SER A 503 -10.95 -3.18 16.34
N ASN A 504 -12.04 -3.05 15.56
CA ASN A 504 -13.39 -3.36 16.01
C ASN A 504 -14.35 -3.75 14.87
N ASN A 505 -14.02 -4.85 14.18
CA ASN A 505 -14.73 -5.39 13.00
C ASN A 505 -16.25 -5.63 13.16
N ILE A 506 -16.80 -5.59 14.39
CA ILE A 506 -18.21 -5.92 14.69
C ILE A 506 -18.97 -4.71 15.27
N GLY A 507 -18.29 -3.58 15.50
CA GLY A 507 -18.89 -2.44 16.21
C GLY A 507 -18.63 -1.05 15.63
N ASP A 508 -17.67 -0.90 14.72
CA ASP A 508 -17.34 0.40 14.11
C ASP A 508 -17.37 0.29 12.58
N LYS A 509 -17.92 1.32 11.92
CA LYS A 509 -18.01 1.45 10.47
C LYS A 509 -16.68 1.96 9.92
N PRO A 510 -16.26 1.58 8.69
CA PRO A 510 -15.17 2.29 8.02
C PRO A 510 -15.51 3.78 7.92
N ASP A 511 -14.75 4.63 8.59
CA ASP A 511 -14.93 6.08 8.61
C ASP A 511 -13.89 6.82 7.75
N GLY A 512 -13.03 6.06 7.06
CA GLY A 512 -11.96 6.55 6.22
C GLY A 512 -10.74 7.02 7.02
N LYS A 513 -10.62 6.60 8.28
CA LYS A 513 -9.58 7.05 9.22
C LYS A 513 -8.94 5.87 9.93
N VAL A 514 -7.78 5.46 9.43
CA VAL A 514 -6.97 4.42 10.05
C VAL A 514 -6.22 5.00 11.25
N SER A 515 -6.51 4.49 12.45
CA SER A 515 -5.68 4.72 13.63
C SER A 515 -4.46 3.79 13.64
N ARG A 516 -3.48 4.07 14.50
CA ARG A 516 -2.33 3.16 14.65
C ARG A 516 -2.74 1.79 15.21
N GLU A 517 -3.73 1.78 16.10
CA GLU A 517 -4.26 0.56 16.68
C GLU A 517 -4.92 -0.32 15.61
N ASP A 518 -5.58 0.28 14.62
CA ASP A 518 -6.12 -0.44 13.46
C ASP A 518 -5.04 -1.17 12.68
N VAL A 519 -3.93 -0.49 12.34
CA VAL A 519 -2.80 -1.13 11.63
C VAL A 519 -2.21 -2.29 12.44
N GLN A 520 -2.03 -2.10 13.75
CA GLN A 520 -1.46 -3.11 14.63
C GLN A 520 -2.38 -4.32 14.83
N ASN A 521 -3.69 -4.10 14.91
CA ASN A 521 -4.67 -5.17 15.01
C ASN A 521 -4.83 -5.90 13.66
N TRP A 522 -4.80 -5.16 12.55
CA TRP A 522 -4.75 -5.75 11.22
C TRP A 522 -3.53 -6.67 11.08
N LEU A 523 -2.33 -6.24 11.47
CA LEU A 523 -1.14 -7.11 11.41
C LEU A 523 -1.25 -8.37 12.28
N LYS A 524 -1.91 -8.28 13.45
CA LYS A 524 -2.04 -9.40 14.38
C LYS A 524 -3.09 -10.42 13.97
N SER A 525 -4.21 -9.97 13.42
CA SER A 525 -5.37 -10.83 13.18
C SER A 525 -6.07 -10.65 11.83
N GLY A 526 -5.80 -9.55 11.10
CA GLY A 526 -6.39 -9.28 9.79
C GLY A 526 -5.49 -9.65 8.60
N SER A 527 -4.18 -9.70 8.79
CA SER A 527 -3.21 -10.06 7.76
C SER A 527 -3.32 -11.55 7.43
N PRO A 528 -3.29 -11.93 6.14
CA PRO A 528 -3.36 -13.32 5.73
C PRO A 528 -2.15 -14.11 6.23
N THR A 529 -2.36 -15.38 6.51
CA THR A 529 -1.33 -16.32 7.00
C THR A 529 -1.15 -17.51 6.08
N ASP A 530 -2.01 -17.69 5.08
CA ASP A 530 -1.99 -18.79 4.13
C ASP A 530 -2.55 -18.36 2.76
N ALA A 531 -2.43 -19.26 1.78
CA ALA A 531 -2.85 -19.02 0.40
C ALA A 531 -4.36 -18.70 0.28
N GLN A 532 -5.21 -19.26 1.14
CA GLN A 532 -6.65 -19.02 1.14
C GLN A 532 -6.96 -17.59 1.62
N GLY A 533 -6.37 -17.20 2.76
CA GLY A 533 -6.48 -15.85 3.30
C GLY A 533 -5.93 -14.80 2.34
N LEU A 534 -4.81 -15.09 1.68
CA LEU A 534 -4.19 -14.21 0.68
C LEU A 534 -5.12 -14.00 -0.53
N ALA A 535 -5.65 -15.09 -1.09
CA ALA A 535 -6.55 -15.03 -2.26
C ALA A 535 -7.82 -14.24 -1.93
N SER A 536 -8.38 -14.47 -0.74
CA SER A 536 -9.52 -13.73 -0.21
C SER A 536 -9.21 -12.23 -0.09
N LEU A 537 -8.08 -11.87 0.55
CA LEU A 537 -7.68 -10.48 0.70
C LEU A 537 -7.53 -9.76 -0.65
N ILE A 538 -6.81 -10.36 -1.61
CA ILE A 538 -6.59 -9.71 -2.91
C ILE A 538 -7.90 -9.52 -3.66
N THR A 539 -8.80 -10.51 -3.59
CA THR A 539 -10.14 -10.42 -4.21
C THR A 539 -10.94 -9.29 -3.57
N ASP A 540 -10.95 -9.19 -2.24
CA ASP A 540 -11.64 -8.12 -1.52
C ASP A 540 -11.06 -6.74 -1.82
N VAL A 541 -9.72 -6.63 -1.92
CA VAL A 541 -9.04 -5.38 -2.28
C VAL A 541 -9.42 -4.95 -3.69
N ALA A 542 -9.38 -5.89 -4.65
CA ALA A 542 -9.78 -5.61 -6.03
C ALA A 542 -11.25 -5.19 -6.12
N ALA A 543 -12.15 -5.89 -5.41
CA ALA A 543 -13.56 -5.56 -5.34
C ALA A 543 -13.79 -4.14 -4.78
N GLY A 544 -13.15 -3.80 -3.66
CA GLY A 544 -13.22 -2.46 -3.08
C GLY A 544 -12.64 -1.36 -3.98
N ASN A 545 -11.64 -1.68 -4.79
CA ASN A 545 -11.07 -0.76 -5.78
C ASN A 545 -12.02 -0.49 -6.95
N VAL A 546 -12.82 -1.47 -7.38
CA VAL A 546 -13.80 -1.33 -8.47
C VAL A 546 -14.90 -0.34 -8.11
N THR A 547 -15.35 -0.31 -6.86
CA THR A 547 -16.54 0.46 -6.45
C THR A 547 -16.24 1.64 -5.55
N GLY A 548 -14.98 1.83 -5.13
CA GLY A 548 -14.57 2.89 -4.21
C GLY A 548 -14.82 4.34 -4.68
N LYS A 549 -15.28 4.54 -5.93
CA LYS A 549 -15.69 5.84 -6.48
C LYS A 549 -17.20 6.11 -6.41
N VAL A 550 -18.01 5.09 -6.11
CA VAL A 550 -19.47 5.19 -6.05
C VAL A 550 -19.91 5.56 -4.65
N ASP A 551 -20.74 6.59 -4.54
CA ASP A 551 -21.35 6.99 -3.27
C ASP A 551 -22.67 6.22 -3.04
N THR A 552 -22.57 5.00 -2.49
CA THR A 552 -23.73 4.12 -2.25
C THR A 552 -24.77 4.70 -1.30
N ARG A 553 -24.42 5.74 -0.52
CA ARG A 553 -25.37 6.45 0.37
C ARG A 553 -26.51 7.15 -0.38
N LYS A 554 -26.38 7.31 -1.71
CA LYS A 554 -27.42 7.89 -2.58
C LYS A 554 -28.28 6.83 -3.26
N LEU A 555 -27.96 5.56 -3.07
CA LEU A 555 -28.62 4.40 -3.65
C LEU A 555 -29.48 3.74 -2.56
N GLY A 556 -30.62 3.19 -2.95
CA GLY A 556 -31.57 2.54 -2.04
C GLY A 556 -32.47 1.55 -2.77
N GLU A 557 -33.61 1.19 -2.20
CA GLU A 557 -34.53 0.16 -2.70
C GLU A 557 -34.86 0.24 -4.21
N ASP A 558 -34.92 1.45 -4.79
CA ASP A 558 -35.22 1.67 -6.21
C ASP A 558 -34.24 0.96 -7.16
N VAL A 559 -33.01 0.64 -6.72
CA VAL A 559 -32.04 -0.12 -7.52
C VAL A 559 -32.50 -1.55 -7.83
N PHE A 560 -33.38 -2.12 -7.00
CA PHE A 560 -33.93 -3.47 -7.19
C PHE A 560 -35.27 -3.45 -7.92
N VAL A 561 -36.06 -2.38 -7.72
CA VAL A 561 -37.37 -2.21 -8.36
C VAL A 561 -37.22 -1.72 -9.80
N HIS A 562 -36.27 -0.82 -10.05
CA HIS A 562 -35.97 -0.20 -11.34
C HIS A 562 -34.46 -0.24 -11.67
N PRO A 563 -33.84 -1.45 -11.76
CA PRO A 563 -32.41 -1.61 -12.03
C PRO A 563 -31.95 -0.97 -13.35
N GLU A 564 -32.88 -0.73 -14.29
CA GLU A 564 -32.63 -0.03 -15.56
C GLU A 564 -32.27 1.46 -15.41
N ASN A 565 -32.58 2.08 -14.26
CA ASN A 565 -32.28 3.49 -14.00
C ASN A 565 -30.83 3.72 -13.56
N TYR A 566 -30.09 2.65 -13.25
CA TYR A 566 -28.79 2.69 -12.62
C TYR A 566 -27.71 2.13 -13.54
N SER A 567 -26.51 2.71 -13.46
CA SER A 567 -25.36 2.19 -14.21
C SER A 567 -24.92 0.82 -13.69
N ALA A 568 -24.22 0.06 -14.53
CA ALA A 568 -23.61 -1.20 -14.11
C ALA A 568 -22.61 -1.05 -12.95
N GLU A 569 -21.93 0.11 -12.87
CA GLU A 569 -21.01 0.45 -11.77
C GLU A 569 -21.76 0.72 -10.46
N GLU A 570 -22.88 1.45 -10.50
CA GLU A 570 -23.73 1.68 -9.33
C GLU A 570 -24.38 0.39 -8.82
N LYS A 571 -24.91 -0.44 -9.73
CA LYS A 571 -25.46 -1.76 -9.39
C LYS A 571 -24.38 -2.68 -8.80
N ALA A 572 -23.18 -2.68 -9.36
CA ALA A 572 -22.05 -3.42 -8.82
C ALA A 572 -21.67 -2.94 -7.41
N ALA A 573 -21.66 -1.63 -7.18
CA ALA A 573 -21.40 -1.06 -5.85
C ALA A 573 -22.44 -1.50 -4.81
N VAL A 574 -23.74 -1.48 -5.15
CA VAL A 574 -24.79 -2.02 -4.28
C VAL A 574 -24.59 -3.51 -4.02
N LEU A 575 -24.25 -4.30 -5.05
CA LEU A 575 -24.00 -5.74 -4.87
C LEU A 575 -22.87 -6.01 -3.87
N LEU A 576 -21.77 -5.26 -3.92
CA LEU A 576 -20.66 -5.41 -2.96
C LEU A 576 -21.06 -4.95 -1.54
N ASP A 577 -21.86 -3.90 -1.44
CA ASP A 577 -22.38 -3.40 -0.17
C ASP A 577 -23.29 -4.46 0.52
N LEU A 578 -24.13 -5.14 -0.27
CA LEU A 578 -24.94 -6.26 0.19
C LEU A 578 -24.09 -7.47 0.62
N GLN A 579 -22.98 -7.77 -0.07
CA GLN A 579 -22.05 -8.82 0.35
C GLN A 579 -21.38 -8.50 1.69
N GLU A 580 -21.08 -7.23 1.94
CA GLU A 580 -20.54 -6.80 3.23
C GLU A 580 -21.59 -6.88 4.33
N ALA A 581 -22.84 -6.52 4.05
CA ALA A 581 -23.96 -6.73 4.96
C ALA A 581 -24.14 -8.22 5.28
N GLN A 582 -24.06 -9.08 4.26
CA GLN A 582 -24.12 -10.53 4.42
C GLN A 582 -22.99 -11.06 5.31
N LYS A 583 -21.75 -10.62 5.07
CA LYS A 583 -20.59 -10.96 5.90
C LYS A 583 -20.78 -10.49 7.34
N LEU A 584 -21.29 -9.27 7.53
CA LEU A 584 -21.57 -8.70 8.85
C LEU A 584 -22.58 -9.56 9.63
N VAL A 585 -23.66 -10.03 8.98
CA VAL A 585 -24.64 -10.91 9.63
C VAL A 585 -23.98 -12.23 10.08
N VAL A 586 -23.11 -12.81 9.26
CA VAL A 586 -22.39 -14.04 9.62
C VAL A 586 -21.41 -13.80 10.76
N ASP A 587 -20.60 -12.75 10.66
CA ASP A 587 -19.57 -12.43 11.65
C ASP A 587 -20.22 -12.15 13.01
N GLY A 588 -21.36 -11.45 13.03
CA GLY A 588 -22.17 -11.27 14.24
C GLY A 588 -22.68 -12.61 14.80
N ALA A 589 -23.21 -13.49 13.95
CA ALA A 589 -23.77 -14.75 14.38
C ALA A 589 -22.68 -15.68 14.96
N ASN A 590 -21.50 -15.69 14.33
CA ASN A 590 -20.29 -16.35 14.84
C ASN A 590 -19.79 -15.76 16.16
N ALA A 591 -19.85 -14.44 16.28
CA ALA A 591 -19.53 -13.74 17.51
C ALA A 591 -20.58 -13.93 18.61
N GLY A 592 -21.69 -14.62 18.34
CA GLY A 592 -22.72 -14.96 19.31
C GLY A 592 -23.61 -13.78 19.74
N VAL A 593 -23.64 -12.68 18.98
CA VAL A 593 -24.43 -11.48 19.37
C VAL A 593 -25.95 -11.72 19.37
N TRP A 594 -26.41 -12.79 18.70
CA TRP A 594 -27.81 -13.24 18.71
C TRP A 594 -28.12 -14.35 19.73
N ASN A 595 -27.16 -14.75 20.59
CA ASN A 595 -27.34 -15.91 21.46
C ASN A 595 -28.24 -15.64 22.68
N SER A 596 -28.47 -14.38 23.05
CA SER A 596 -29.34 -13.98 24.15
C SER A 596 -30.61 -13.30 23.63
N ASP A 597 -31.69 -13.38 24.42
CA ASP A 597 -32.94 -12.68 24.10
C ASP A 597 -32.74 -11.16 24.05
N TYR A 598 -31.90 -10.59 24.95
CA TYR A 598 -31.45 -9.20 24.86
C TYR A 598 -30.84 -8.92 23.49
N GLY A 599 -29.86 -9.73 23.06
CA GLY A 599 -29.12 -9.51 21.82
C GLY A 599 -30.06 -9.52 20.61
N LYS A 600 -30.96 -10.49 20.55
CA LYS A 600 -31.99 -10.57 19.50
C LYS A 600 -32.86 -9.32 19.44
N VAL A 601 -33.41 -8.89 20.58
CA VAL A 601 -34.28 -7.70 20.67
C VAL A 601 -33.52 -6.42 20.33
N ALA A 602 -32.33 -6.23 20.92
CA ALA A 602 -31.51 -5.05 20.72
C ALA A 602 -31.08 -4.90 19.26
N ILE A 603 -30.73 -6.01 18.61
CA ILE A 603 -30.38 -6.01 17.19
C ILE A 603 -31.60 -5.70 16.34
N ALA A 604 -32.75 -6.33 16.59
CA ALA A 604 -33.96 -6.06 15.83
C ALA A 604 -34.43 -4.61 15.94
N ASN A 605 -34.47 -4.06 17.16
CA ASN A 605 -34.89 -2.68 17.39
C ASN A 605 -33.95 -1.64 16.79
N ARG A 606 -32.64 -1.93 16.70
CA ARG A 606 -31.65 -0.98 16.17
C ARG A 606 -31.40 -1.12 14.68
N SER A 607 -31.52 -2.33 14.14
CA SER A 607 -31.30 -2.60 12.72
C SER A 607 -32.56 -2.38 11.87
N GLY A 608 -33.74 -2.44 12.49
CA GLY A 608 -35.00 -2.47 11.74
C GLY A 608 -35.22 -3.78 10.99
N ALA A 609 -34.48 -4.85 11.33
CA ALA A 609 -34.58 -6.17 10.69
C ALA A 609 -34.85 -7.31 11.69
N ILE A 610 -35.41 -8.42 11.20
CA ILE A 610 -35.75 -9.59 12.02
C ILE A 610 -34.55 -10.16 12.77
N TRP A 611 -34.75 -10.60 14.01
CA TRP A 611 -33.71 -11.16 14.89
C TRP A 611 -33.24 -12.58 14.51
N GLU A 612 -33.70 -13.10 13.37
CA GLU A 612 -33.35 -14.41 12.82
C GLU A 612 -32.31 -14.22 11.72
N PRO A 613 -31.00 -14.45 11.97
CA PRO A 613 -29.94 -14.22 11.00
C PRO A 613 -30.16 -14.94 9.67
N GLN A 614 -30.82 -16.10 9.69
CA GLN A 614 -31.10 -16.89 8.50
C GLN A 614 -32.10 -16.20 7.56
N LYS A 615 -33.20 -15.64 8.11
CA LYS A 615 -34.21 -14.92 7.32
C LYS A 615 -33.64 -13.61 6.77
N LEU A 616 -32.83 -12.93 7.56
CA LEU A 616 -32.15 -11.73 7.10
C LEU A 616 -31.13 -12.04 5.99
N LEU A 617 -30.36 -13.12 6.11
CA LEU A 617 -29.44 -13.55 5.05
C LEU A 617 -30.19 -13.95 3.77
N GLU A 618 -31.36 -14.58 3.89
CA GLU A 618 -32.22 -14.93 2.75
C GLU A 618 -32.64 -13.67 1.99
N ASP A 619 -33.15 -12.66 2.68
CA ASP A 619 -33.58 -11.40 2.08
C ASP A 619 -32.41 -10.65 1.40
N ILE A 620 -31.24 -10.59 2.05
CA ILE A 620 -30.02 -10.04 1.44
C ILE A 620 -29.67 -10.80 0.15
N ASN A 621 -29.75 -12.13 0.16
CA ASN A 621 -29.43 -12.96 -1.01
C ASN A 621 -30.42 -12.76 -2.16
N ASP A 622 -31.71 -12.62 -1.86
CA ASP A 622 -32.75 -12.36 -2.86
C ASP A 622 -32.48 -11.02 -3.57
N HIS A 623 -32.13 -9.98 -2.81
CA HIS A 623 -31.74 -8.68 -3.35
C HIS A 623 -30.43 -8.74 -4.17
N MET A 624 -29.43 -9.48 -3.69
CA MET A 624 -28.20 -9.73 -4.45
C MET A 624 -28.48 -10.44 -5.79
N ALA A 625 -29.38 -11.42 -5.80
CA ALA A 625 -29.72 -12.21 -6.99
C ALA A 625 -30.31 -11.33 -8.12
N ILE A 626 -31.06 -10.28 -7.79
CA ILE A 626 -31.59 -9.32 -8.78
C ILE A 626 -30.45 -8.67 -9.56
N LEU A 627 -29.41 -8.21 -8.86
CA LEU A 627 -28.27 -7.52 -9.47
C LEU A 627 -27.28 -8.48 -10.13
N GLN A 628 -27.15 -9.71 -9.61
CA GLN A 628 -26.29 -10.75 -10.19
C GLN A 628 -26.83 -11.30 -11.51
N ASN A 629 -28.15 -11.38 -11.65
CA ASN A 629 -28.81 -11.80 -12.88
C ASN A 629 -28.83 -10.69 -13.95
N ASP A 630 -28.44 -9.47 -13.60
CA ASP A 630 -28.27 -8.37 -14.55
C ASP A 630 -26.97 -8.52 -15.36
N LYS A 631 -27.12 -8.78 -16.66
CA LYS A 631 -26.00 -9.06 -17.55
C LYS A 631 -24.98 -7.91 -17.62
N GLU A 632 -25.44 -6.66 -17.63
CA GLU A 632 -24.55 -5.50 -17.71
C GLU A 632 -23.70 -5.35 -16.45
N THR A 633 -24.29 -5.59 -15.28
CA THR A 633 -23.59 -5.60 -13.99
C THR A 633 -22.56 -6.73 -13.92
N ALA A 634 -22.91 -7.94 -14.35
CA ALA A 634 -21.98 -9.07 -14.38
C ALA A 634 -20.79 -8.85 -15.35
N ASP A 635 -21.06 -8.32 -16.54
CA ASP A 635 -20.01 -8.01 -17.54
C ASP A 635 -19.09 -6.86 -17.05
N TYR A 636 -19.66 -5.84 -16.38
CA TYR A 636 -18.90 -4.76 -15.76
C TYR A 636 -17.99 -5.27 -14.66
N LEU A 637 -18.53 -6.01 -13.68
CA LEU A 637 -17.75 -6.56 -12.58
C LEU A 637 -16.54 -7.30 -13.13
N LYS A 638 -16.75 -8.31 -13.98
CA LYS A 638 -15.65 -9.08 -14.58
C LYS A 638 -14.54 -8.20 -15.18
N SER A 639 -14.93 -7.25 -16.03
CA SER A 639 -13.97 -6.39 -16.73
C SER A 639 -13.23 -5.45 -15.77
N ALA A 640 -13.95 -4.86 -14.81
CA ALA A 640 -13.39 -3.91 -13.86
C ALA A 640 -12.47 -4.59 -12.82
N GLY A 641 -12.79 -5.81 -12.39
CA GLY A 641 -11.93 -6.56 -11.47
C GLY A 641 -10.64 -7.03 -12.09
N ASP A 642 -10.68 -7.52 -13.32
CA ASP A 642 -9.47 -7.92 -14.04
C ASP A 642 -8.51 -6.72 -14.16
N GLU A 643 -9.04 -5.53 -14.47
CA GLU A 643 -8.25 -4.30 -14.49
C GLU A 643 -7.80 -3.88 -13.09
N ALA A 644 -8.64 -4.01 -12.05
CA ALA A 644 -8.28 -3.66 -10.68
C ALA A 644 -7.13 -4.52 -10.12
N VAL A 645 -7.14 -5.84 -10.35
CA VAL A 645 -6.03 -6.73 -9.97
C VAL A 645 -4.77 -6.42 -10.78
N LYS A 646 -4.93 -6.13 -12.08
CA LYS A 646 -3.81 -5.73 -12.93
C LYS A 646 -3.17 -4.43 -12.43
N THR A 647 -3.95 -3.39 -12.14
CA THR A 647 -3.46 -2.13 -11.56
C THR A 647 -2.78 -2.38 -10.21
N LEU A 648 -3.39 -3.19 -9.33
CA LEU A 648 -2.78 -3.58 -8.05
C LEU A 648 -1.38 -4.16 -8.25
N PHE A 649 -1.20 -5.08 -9.19
CA PHE A 649 0.11 -5.68 -9.46
C PHE A 649 1.07 -4.80 -10.27
N GLU A 650 0.58 -3.86 -11.07
CA GLU A 650 1.41 -2.85 -11.73
C GLU A 650 1.98 -1.85 -10.71
N GLU A 651 1.19 -1.47 -9.70
CA GLU A 651 1.63 -0.61 -8.59
C GLU A 651 2.44 -1.37 -7.53
N ASN A 652 2.27 -2.69 -7.44
CA ASN A 652 2.93 -3.57 -6.47
C ASN A 652 3.58 -4.80 -7.12
N PRO A 653 4.65 -4.64 -7.92
CA PRO A 653 5.30 -5.76 -8.59
C PRO A 653 5.90 -6.79 -7.61
N GLY A 654 6.43 -6.36 -6.45
CA GLY A 654 6.89 -7.27 -5.41
C GLY A 654 5.79 -8.16 -4.85
N LEU A 655 4.55 -7.64 -4.76
CA LEU A 655 3.38 -8.44 -4.38
C LEU A 655 3.03 -9.47 -5.45
N LYS A 656 3.05 -9.09 -6.73
CA LYS A 656 2.82 -10.04 -7.84
C LYS A 656 3.78 -11.22 -7.80
N ASP A 657 5.07 -10.94 -7.59
CA ASP A 657 6.10 -11.98 -7.49
C ASP A 657 5.86 -12.89 -6.28
N ALA A 658 5.49 -12.31 -5.13
CA ALA A 658 5.17 -13.06 -3.92
C ALA A 658 3.93 -13.95 -4.08
N VAL A 659 2.85 -13.45 -4.70
CA VAL A 659 1.63 -14.21 -5.00
C VAL A 659 1.93 -15.33 -6.01
N SER A 660 2.73 -15.05 -7.04
CA SER A 660 3.18 -16.06 -8.01
C SER A 660 3.95 -17.18 -7.32
N LYS A 661 4.82 -16.82 -6.37
CA LYS A 661 5.56 -17.80 -5.56
C LYS A 661 4.63 -18.60 -4.65
N THR A 662 3.64 -17.99 -4.00
CA THR A 662 2.62 -18.71 -3.24
C THR A 662 1.87 -19.72 -4.11
N TYR A 663 1.48 -19.34 -5.32
CA TYR A 663 0.83 -20.25 -6.26
C TYR A 663 1.72 -21.44 -6.63
N GLU A 664 3.01 -21.21 -6.87
CA GLU A 664 3.97 -22.30 -7.18
C GLU A 664 4.25 -23.21 -5.97
N ASP A 665 4.55 -22.62 -4.81
CA ASP A 665 5.04 -23.33 -3.61
C ASP A 665 3.91 -23.96 -2.79
N GLU A 666 2.71 -23.37 -2.77
CA GLU A 666 1.56 -23.85 -1.98
C GLU A 666 0.53 -24.58 -2.85
N VAL A 667 0.12 -24.00 -3.99
CA VAL A 667 -0.91 -24.60 -4.84
C VAL A 667 -0.32 -25.72 -5.69
N LYS A 668 0.62 -25.43 -6.58
CA LYS A 668 1.15 -26.43 -7.54
C LYS A 668 1.94 -27.56 -6.89
N SER A 669 2.37 -27.41 -5.64
CA SER A 669 3.01 -28.46 -4.86
C SER A 669 2.00 -29.44 -4.23
N GLY A 670 0.74 -29.03 -4.05
CA GLY A 670 -0.27 -29.77 -3.29
C GLY A 670 -0.30 -29.43 -1.80
N LYS A 671 0.63 -28.61 -1.29
CA LYS A 671 0.73 -28.28 0.14
C LYS A 671 -0.52 -27.56 0.68
N ALA A 672 -1.12 -26.65 -0.08
CA ALA A 672 -2.36 -25.99 0.31
C ALA A 672 -3.53 -26.97 0.47
N LEU A 673 -3.55 -28.07 -0.30
CA LEU A 673 -4.55 -29.13 -0.13
C LEU A 673 -4.29 -29.95 1.12
N ASP A 674 -3.03 -30.26 1.44
CA ASP A 674 -2.68 -30.95 2.68
C ASP A 674 -3.06 -30.12 3.92
N VAL A 675 -2.85 -28.80 3.88
CA VAL A 675 -3.29 -27.88 4.96
C VAL A 675 -4.81 -27.84 5.06
N ALA A 676 -5.52 -27.71 3.94
CA ALA A 676 -6.99 -27.72 3.92
C ALA A 676 -7.56 -29.05 4.43
N TRP A 677 -6.91 -30.17 4.10
CA TRP A 677 -7.26 -31.49 4.63
C TRP A 677 -7.13 -31.51 6.14
N ASP A 678 -5.96 -31.17 6.66
CA ASP A 678 -5.67 -31.13 8.09
C ASP A 678 -6.68 -30.28 8.87
N ALA A 679 -7.08 -29.12 8.35
CA ALA A 679 -8.05 -28.23 8.98
C ALA A 679 -9.47 -28.84 9.07
N ASN A 680 -9.84 -29.71 8.12
CA ASN A 680 -11.19 -30.25 7.99
C ASN A 680 -11.33 -31.71 8.44
N THR A 681 -10.22 -32.40 8.71
CA THR A 681 -10.23 -33.81 9.14
C THR A 681 -9.59 -34.07 10.51
N LYS A 682 -8.99 -33.07 11.17
CA LYS A 682 -8.48 -33.21 12.54
C LYS A 682 -9.61 -33.14 13.58
N ASP A 683 -9.34 -33.65 14.78
CA ASP A 683 -10.23 -33.60 15.95
C ASP A 683 -11.59 -34.33 15.81
N GLY A 684 -11.62 -35.41 15.03
CA GLY A 684 -12.83 -36.23 14.84
C GLY A 684 -13.78 -35.71 13.77
N LYS A 685 -13.41 -34.64 13.06
CA LYS A 685 -14.06 -34.20 11.82
C LYS A 685 -13.63 -35.13 10.67
N THR A 686 -14.50 -35.43 9.72
CA THR A 686 -14.17 -36.24 8.53
C THR A 686 -14.75 -35.60 7.29
N ASP A 687 -14.36 -34.34 7.04
CA ASP A 687 -14.89 -33.53 5.95
C ASP A 687 -13.84 -33.29 4.84
N GLN A 688 -13.45 -34.37 4.17
CA GLN A 688 -12.51 -34.31 3.04
C GLN A 688 -13.08 -33.56 1.83
N HIS A 689 -14.41 -33.53 1.66
CA HIS A 689 -15.02 -32.82 0.52
C HIS A 689 -14.84 -31.30 0.68
N THR A 690 -15.01 -30.77 1.89
CA THR A 690 -14.78 -29.35 2.19
C THR A 690 -13.30 -28.98 2.01
N ALA A 691 -12.38 -29.88 2.39
CA ALA A 691 -10.96 -29.67 2.13
C ALA A 691 -10.65 -29.51 0.63
N LEU A 692 -11.18 -30.41 -0.21
CA LEU A 692 -10.99 -30.36 -1.65
C LEU A 692 -11.65 -29.12 -2.28
N ALA A 693 -12.85 -28.75 -1.82
CA ALA A 693 -13.56 -27.57 -2.28
C ALA A 693 -12.79 -26.28 -1.96
N SER A 694 -12.32 -26.15 -0.71
CA SER A 694 -11.55 -24.98 -0.26
C SER A 694 -10.24 -24.84 -1.05
N PHE A 695 -9.51 -25.95 -1.23
CA PHE A 695 -8.31 -25.95 -2.05
C PHE A 695 -8.59 -25.55 -3.50
N TYR A 696 -9.61 -26.15 -4.13
CA TYR A 696 -9.93 -25.89 -5.53
C TYR A 696 -10.32 -24.42 -5.75
N ALA A 697 -11.09 -23.85 -4.83
CA ALA A 697 -11.45 -22.43 -4.84
C ALA A 697 -10.22 -21.52 -4.69
N THR A 698 -9.36 -21.81 -3.72
CA THR A 698 -8.10 -21.08 -3.48
C THR A 698 -7.19 -21.13 -4.71
N ALA A 699 -6.99 -22.32 -5.27
CA ALA A 699 -6.14 -22.55 -6.43
C ALA A 699 -6.64 -21.78 -7.66
N THR A 700 -7.94 -21.79 -7.89
CA THR A 700 -8.55 -21.11 -9.03
C THR A 700 -8.60 -19.60 -8.85
N SER A 701 -8.86 -19.13 -7.63
CA SER A 701 -8.78 -17.69 -7.29
C SER A 701 -7.37 -17.16 -7.54
N LEU A 702 -6.34 -17.84 -7.04
CA LEU A 702 -4.94 -17.45 -7.29
C LEU A 702 -4.56 -17.52 -8.77
N GLN A 703 -5.04 -18.53 -9.51
CA GLN A 703 -4.86 -18.56 -10.96
C GLN A 703 -5.48 -17.32 -11.61
N SER A 704 -6.72 -16.99 -11.25
CA SER A 704 -7.40 -15.86 -11.85
C SER A 704 -6.74 -14.53 -11.48
N ILE A 705 -6.34 -14.35 -10.22
CA ILE A 705 -5.58 -13.18 -9.73
C ILE A 705 -4.30 -13.01 -10.57
N LEU A 706 -3.61 -14.10 -10.88
CA LEU A 706 -2.39 -14.09 -11.67
C LEU A 706 -2.62 -14.04 -13.19
N GLY A 707 -3.88 -14.06 -13.65
CA GLY A 707 -4.22 -14.15 -15.08
C GLY A 707 -3.82 -15.48 -15.73
N ILE A 708 -3.77 -16.56 -14.96
CA ILE A 708 -3.44 -17.93 -15.37
C ILE A 708 -4.73 -18.71 -15.66
N ASP A 709 -4.78 -19.45 -16.78
CA ASP A 709 -5.84 -20.44 -17.07
C ASP A 709 -5.20 -21.83 -17.29
N ASP A 710 -4.97 -22.57 -16.20
CA ASP A 710 -4.37 -23.90 -16.25
C ASP A 710 -5.04 -24.89 -15.28
N ALA A 711 -6.24 -25.36 -15.61
CA ALA A 711 -6.94 -26.38 -14.83
C ALA A 711 -6.11 -27.67 -14.61
N LYS A 712 -5.14 -27.99 -15.49
CA LYS A 712 -4.27 -29.17 -15.31
C LYS A 712 -3.27 -28.96 -14.18
N ALA A 713 -2.86 -27.73 -13.89
CA ALA A 713 -2.01 -27.44 -12.75
C ALA A 713 -2.71 -27.76 -11.42
N ILE A 714 -4.01 -27.48 -11.32
CA ILE A 714 -4.83 -27.82 -10.13
C ILE A 714 -4.95 -29.35 -10.00
N GLN A 715 -5.25 -30.05 -11.09
CA GLN A 715 -5.31 -31.51 -11.10
C GLN A 715 -3.96 -32.15 -10.75
N GLY A 716 -2.88 -31.59 -11.29
CA GLY A 716 -1.51 -31.99 -10.98
C GLY A 716 -1.13 -31.73 -9.52
N ALA A 717 -1.65 -30.67 -8.90
CA ALA A 717 -1.46 -30.37 -7.50
C ALA A 717 -2.18 -31.38 -6.59
N VAL A 718 -3.45 -31.71 -6.88
CA VAL A 718 -4.15 -32.80 -6.17
C VAL A 718 -3.37 -34.11 -6.30
N GLY A 719 -2.80 -34.37 -7.48
CA GLY A 719 -1.93 -35.52 -7.73
C GLY A 719 -0.68 -35.60 -6.86
N LYS A 720 -0.16 -34.45 -6.38
CA LYS A 720 1.04 -34.34 -5.55
C LYS A 720 0.75 -34.27 -4.04
N SER A 721 -0.48 -33.93 -3.65
CA SER A 721 -0.90 -33.95 -2.24
C SER A 721 -0.70 -35.34 -1.64
N SER A 722 -0.37 -35.35 -0.34
CA SER A 722 -0.25 -36.58 0.43
C SER A 722 -1.56 -37.38 0.54
N HIS A 723 -2.70 -36.73 0.27
CA HIS A 723 -4.06 -37.30 0.36
C HIS A 723 -4.69 -37.67 -0.99
N ASN A 724 -3.93 -37.65 -2.09
CA ASN A 724 -4.42 -38.03 -3.42
C ASN A 724 -5.12 -39.40 -3.45
N GLU A 725 -4.51 -40.41 -2.81
CA GLU A 725 -5.08 -41.76 -2.78
C GLU A 725 -6.34 -41.86 -1.91
N ASP A 726 -6.48 -41.02 -0.89
CA ASP A 726 -7.70 -40.94 -0.08
C ASP A 726 -8.86 -40.41 -0.93
N PHE A 727 -8.65 -39.34 -1.70
CA PHE A 727 -9.65 -38.79 -2.63
C PHE A 727 -10.03 -39.77 -3.73
N LYS A 728 -9.05 -40.47 -4.32
CA LYS A 728 -9.34 -41.53 -5.31
C LYS A 728 -10.16 -42.66 -4.71
N THR A 729 -9.83 -43.06 -3.48
CA THR A 729 -10.56 -44.11 -2.76
C THR A 729 -12.01 -43.70 -2.51
N PHE A 730 -12.25 -42.47 -2.02
CA PHE A 730 -13.60 -41.96 -1.84
C PHE A 730 -14.37 -41.89 -3.16
N TYR A 731 -13.76 -41.35 -4.22
CA TYR A 731 -14.41 -41.29 -5.54
C TYR A 731 -14.83 -42.68 -6.03
N LYS A 732 -13.93 -43.66 -5.92
CA LYS A 732 -14.18 -45.04 -6.36
C LYS A 732 -15.22 -45.75 -5.49
N ASP A 733 -15.07 -45.70 -4.17
CA ASP A 733 -15.79 -46.59 -3.26
C ASP A 733 -17.09 -45.95 -2.73
N GLN A 734 -17.22 -44.61 -2.79
CA GLN A 734 -18.40 -43.86 -2.32
C GLN A 734 -19.18 -43.21 -3.45
N LEU A 735 -18.51 -42.47 -4.34
CA LEU A 735 -19.20 -41.76 -5.43
C LEU A 735 -19.58 -42.70 -6.57
N ALA A 736 -18.64 -43.43 -7.14
CA ALA A 736 -18.90 -44.31 -8.28
C ALA A 736 -19.83 -45.48 -7.95
N THR A 737 -19.81 -45.99 -6.72
CA THR A 737 -20.74 -47.04 -6.24
C THR A 737 -22.14 -46.51 -5.93
N GLY A 738 -22.29 -45.20 -5.76
CA GLY A 738 -23.52 -44.56 -5.27
C GLY A 738 -23.76 -44.74 -3.77
N GLU A 739 -22.81 -45.30 -3.01
CA GLU A 739 -22.97 -45.47 -1.55
C GLU A 739 -23.15 -44.11 -0.85
N ARG A 740 -22.44 -43.08 -1.32
CA ARG A 740 -22.61 -41.71 -0.83
C ARG A 740 -24.03 -41.18 -1.03
N MET A 741 -24.64 -41.44 -2.18
CA MET A 741 -26.02 -41.05 -2.45
C MET A 741 -26.99 -41.80 -1.53
N ARG A 742 -26.77 -43.10 -1.29
CA ARG A 742 -27.56 -43.90 -0.35
C ARG A 742 -27.41 -43.43 1.10
N GLU A 743 -26.23 -42.93 1.46
CA GLU A 743 -25.98 -42.29 2.76
C GLU A 743 -26.77 -40.99 2.88
N LEU A 744 -26.66 -40.09 1.91
CA LEU A 744 -27.39 -38.82 1.89
C LEU A 744 -28.92 -39.03 1.97
N LEU A 745 -29.45 -40.08 1.33
CA LEU A 745 -30.87 -40.46 1.37
C LEU A 745 -31.39 -40.90 2.75
N LYS A 746 -30.52 -41.13 3.74
CA LYS A 746 -30.96 -41.48 5.11
C LYS A 746 -31.54 -40.27 5.83
N ASP A 747 -30.96 -39.11 5.58
CA ASP A 747 -31.24 -37.87 6.32
C ASP A 747 -31.87 -36.78 5.44
N ASN A 748 -31.94 -36.99 4.12
CA ASN A 748 -32.44 -36.02 3.15
C ASN A 748 -33.52 -36.59 2.22
N SER A 749 -34.36 -35.72 1.66
CA SER A 749 -35.28 -36.09 0.58
C SER A 749 -34.51 -36.56 -0.68
N PRO A 750 -35.14 -37.36 -1.56
CA PRO A 750 -34.52 -37.81 -2.80
C PRO A 750 -33.93 -36.69 -3.65
N GLU A 751 -34.61 -35.55 -3.71
CA GLU A 751 -34.21 -34.31 -4.35
C GLU A 751 -32.89 -33.77 -3.78
N GLN A 752 -32.87 -33.59 -2.46
CA GLN A 752 -31.73 -33.01 -1.74
C GLN A 752 -30.49 -33.92 -1.82
N ALA A 753 -30.68 -35.23 -1.64
CA ALA A 753 -29.60 -36.20 -1.73
C ALA A 753 -29.00 -36.29 -3.14
N ALA A 754 -29.83 -36.27 -4.19
CA ALA A 754 -29.36 -36.28 -5.57
C ALA A 754 -28.61 -34.99 -5.93
N SER A 755 -29.05 -33.85 -5.41
CA SER A 755 -28.42 -32.55 -5.58
C SER A 755 -27.01 -32.53 -4.98
N GLU A 756 -26.89 -32.83 -3.69
CA GLU A 756 -25.62 -32.81 -2.96
C GLU A 756 -24.61 -33.80 -3.57
N PHE A 757 -25.05 -35.02 -3.88
CA PHE A 757 -24.23 -36.02 -4.55
C PHE A 757 -23.67 -35.52 -5.89
N SER A 758 -24.50 -34.87 -6.72
CA SER A 758 -24.09 -34.43 -8.05
C SER A 758 -23.03 -33.31 -8.00
N LEU A 759 -23.14 -32.43 -7.00
CA LEU A 759 -22.14 -31.38 -6.74
C LEU A 759 -20.80 -31.97 -6.25
N GLU A 760 -20.84 -32.97 -5.37
CA GLU A 760 -19.64 -33.71 -4.96
C GLU A 760 -18.95 -34.37 -6.18
N VAL A 761 -19.72 -35.01 -7.06
CA VAL A 761 -19.17 -35.63 -8.28
C VAL A 761 -18.55 -34.58 -9.22
N ALA A 762 -19.15 -33.38 -9.33
CA ALA A 762 -18.61 -32.28 -10.14
C ALA A 762 -17.22 -31.84 -9.65
N LEU A 763 -17.11 -31.60 -8.34
CA LEU A 763 -15.89 -31.15 -7.70
C LEU A 763 -14.76 -32.18 -7.89
N TYR A 764 -15.03 -33.45 -7.57
CA TYR A 764 -14.03 -34.50 -7.70
C TYR A 764 -13.59 -34.73 -9.14
N ASN A 765 -14.50 -34.65 -10.11
CA ASN A 765 -14.13 -34.77 -11.52
C ASN A 765 -13.31 -33.60 -12.06
N SER A 766 -13.48 -32.42 -11.45
CA SER A 766 -12.72 -31.22 -11.82
C SER A 766 -11.31 -31.23 -11.20
N ALA A 767 -11.19 -31.80 -10.00
CA ALA A 767 -9.96 -31.80 -9.22
C ALA A 767 -9.06 -33.03 -9.41
N LEU A 768 -9.62 -34.23 -9.64
CA LEU A 768 -8.85 -35.46 -9.82
C LEU A 768 -8.34 -35.65 -11.25
N ASP A 769 -7.38 -36.56 -11.41
CA ASP A 769 -6.90 -36.99 -12.73
C ASP A 769 -8.08 -37.46 -13.61
N PRO A 770 -8.32 -36.80 -14.76
CA PRO A 770 -9.43 -37.15 -15.62
C PRO A 770 -9.33 -38.57 -16.19
N GLN A 771 -8.12 -39.14 -16.31
CA GLN A 771 -7.95 -40.54 -16.74
C GLN A 771 -8.39 -41.54 -15.67
N PHE A 772 -8.25 -41.19 -14.40
CA PHE A 772 -8.72 -41.99 -13.28
C PHE A 772 -10.25 -41.96 -13.20
N THR A 773 -10.84 -40.76 -13.18
CA THR A 773 -12.30 -40.62 -12.98
C THR A 773 -13.12 -41.19 -14.15
N ALA A 774 -12.61 -41.12 -15.38
CA ALA A 774 -13.26 -41.67 -16.58
C ALA A 774 -13.47 -43.20 -16.53
N GLN A 775 -12.70 -43.93 -15.72
CA GLN A 775 -12.87 -45.38 -15.56
C GLN A 775 -14.20 -45.75 -14.91
N TYR A 776 -14.82 -44.80 -14.20
CA TYR A 776 -15.99 -45.02 -13.37
C TYR A 776 -17.26 -44.35 -13.91
N ASP A 777 -17.20 -43.56 -14.99
CA ASP A 777 -18.36 -42.81 -15.50
C ASP A 777 -19.60 -43.66 -15.71
N LYS A 778 -19.42 -44.83 -16.34
CA LYS A 778 -20.54 -45.75 -16.60
C LYS A 778 -21.14 -46.24 -15.28
N GLN A 779 -20.28 -46.66 -14.35
CA GLN A 779 -20.71 -47.16 -13.04
C GLN A 779 -21.45 -46.07 -12.26
N LEU A 780 -20.92 -44.84 -12.27
CA LEU A 780 -21.50 -43.69 -11.61
C LEU A 780 -22.87 -43.31 -12.19
N ASN A 781 -22.99 -43.23 -13.53
CA ASN A 781 -24.26 -42.93 -14.20
C ASN A 781 -25.32 -44.02 -13.97
N ASP A 782 -24.92 -45.30 -14.06
CA ASP A 782 -25.83 -46.44 -13.86
C ASP A 782 -26.34 -46.45 -12.39
N ASN A 783 -25.46 -46.21 -11.42
CA ASN A 783 -25.83 -46.20 -10.00
C ASN A 783 -26.66 -44.97 -9.62
N PHE A 784 -26.29 -43.78 -10.09
CA PHE A 784 -27.10 -42.56 -9.89
C PHE A 784 -28.51 -42.75 -10.45
N SER A 785 -28.62 -43.27 -11.68
CA SER A 785 -29.93 -43.55 -12.31
C SER A 785 -30.75 -44.55 -11.51
N THR A 786 -30.13 -45.65 -11.10
CA THR A 786 -30.79 -46.73 -10.36
C THR A 786 -31.29 -46.23 -9.00
N ILE A 787 -30.42 -45.57 -8.23
CA ILE A 787 -30.75 -45.06 -6.89
C ILE A 787 -31.84 -43.98 -6.98
N THR A 788 -31.75 -43.09 -7.97
CA THR A 788 -32.79 -42.08 -8.23
C THR A 788 -34.12 -42.77 -8.50
N GLN A 789 -34.18 -43.68 -9.48
CA GLN A 789 -35.41 -44.40 -9.85
C GLN A 789 -36.05 -45.12 -8.65
N GLU A 790 -35.25 -45.77 -7.80
CA GLU A 790 -35.69 -46.48 -6.59
C GLU A 790 -36.35 -45.57 -5.55
N ASN A 791 -36.12 -44.25 -5.62
CA ASN A 791 -36.57 -43.29 -4.61
C ASN A 791 -37.48 -42.17 -5.17
N LEU A 792 -37.68 -42.07 -6.50
CA LEU A 792 -38.48 -41.01 -7.15
C LEU A 792 -39.90 -40.87 -6.58
N PHE A 793 -40.58 -42.00 -6.39
CA PHE A 793 -41.99 -42.05 -5.94
C PHE A 793 -42.13 -42.32 -4.44
N LYS A 794 -41.02 -42.38 -3.71
CA LYS A 794 -41.04 -42.65 -2.27
C LYS A 794 -41.87 -41.56 -1.57
N ASP A 795 -42.78 -42.02 -0.72
CA ASP A 795 -43.75 -41.20 0.02
C ASP A 795 -44.79 -40.44 -0.84
N ALA A 796 -44.79 -40.65 -2.18
CA ALA A 796 -45.79 -40.07 -3.06
C ALA A 796 -47.11 -40.86 -3.00
N THR A 797 -48.23 -40.14 -3.06
CA THR A 797 -49.59 -40.68 -2.93
C THR A 797 -50.43 -40.39 -4.16
N PHE A 798 -51.57 -41.09 -4.29
CA PHE A 798 -52.51 -40.79 -5.36
C PHE A 798 -53.15 -39.40 -5.19
N ASP A 799 -53.20 -38.85 -3.98
CA ASP A 799 -53.75 -37.51 -3.73
C ASP A 799 -52.85 -36.39 -4.31
N ASP A 800 -51.55 -36.63 -4.39
CA ASP A 800 -50.61 -35.74 -5.09
C ASP A 800 -51.00 -35.67 -6.59
N LEU A 801 -51.26 -36.82 -7.21
CA LEU A 801 -51.66 -36.88 -8.62
C LEU A 801 -53.03 -36.23 -8.90
N LYS A 802 -53.98 -36.33 -7.96
CA LYS A 802 -55.28 -35.65 -8.03
C LYS A 802 -55.12 -34.14 -8.05
N THR A 803 -54.21 -33.61 -7.24
CA THR A 803 -53.92 -32.18 -7.18
C THR A 803 -53.40 -31.67 -8.54
N ALA A 804 -52.57 -32.46 -9.22
CA ALA A 804 -51.98 -32.07 -10.50
C ALA A 804 -52.92 -32.27 -11.71
N PHE A 805 -53.60 -33.41 -11.81
CA PHE A 805 -54.34 -33.80 -13.03
C PHE A 805 -55.81 -34.16 -12.78
N GLY A 806 -56.27 -34.15 -11.53
CA GLY A 806 -57.66 -34.37 -11.18
C GLY A 806 -58.52 -33.15 -11.54
N LYS A 807 -59.74 -33.39 -11.99
CA LYS A 807 -60.73 -32.35 -12.22
C LYS A 807 -61.09 -31.71 -10.90
N ASP A 808 -60.87 -30.40 -10.77
CA ASP A 808 -60.99 -29.64 -9.51
C ASP A 808 -60.23 -30.27 -8.32
N GLY A 809 -59.13 -31.00 -8.59
CA GLY A 809 -58.36 -31.71 -7.56
C GLY A 809 -58.99 -33.02 -7.07
N GLY A 810 -60.01 -33.54 -7.75
CA GLY A 810 -60.75 -34.76 -7.37
C GLY A 810 -60.26 -36.06 -8.04
N ASP A 811 -60.97 -37.16 -7.78
CA ASP A 811 -60.63 -38.51 -8.25
C ASP A 811 -60.83 -38.73 -9.78
N GLU A 812 -61.61 -37.86 -10.43
CA GLU A 812 -61.83 -37.90 -11.88
C GLU A 812 -60.68 -37.23 -12.62
N LEU A 813 -60.12 -37.91 -13.63
CA LEU A 813 -59.02 -37.37 -14.45
C LEU A 813 -59.51 -36.22 -15.34
N ASP A 814 -58.81 -35.08 -15.34
CA ASP A 814 -58.98 -34.01 -16.32
C ASP A 814 -58.22 -34.33 -17.61
N GLU A 815 -58.88 -35.07 -18.49
CA GLU A 815 -58.27 -35.55 -19.74
C GLU A 815 -57.98 -34.45 -20.75
N ASP A 816 -58.76 -33.37 -20.76
CA ASP A 816 -58.54 -32.24 -21.66
C ASP A 816 -57.25 -31.51 -21.25
N LYS A 817 -57.01 -31.36 -19.93
CA LYS A 817 -55.76 -30.83 -19.38
C LYS A 817 -54.56 -31.71 -19.76
N VAL A 818 -54.64 -33.03 -19.53
CA VAL A 818 -53.53 -33.94 -19.86
C VAL A 818 -53.29 -34.02 -21.37
N ARG A 819 -54.34 -34.03 -22.19
CA ARG A 819 -54.25 -33.99 -23.65
C ARG A 819 -53.51 -32.74 -24.13
N LYS A 820 -53.86 -31.57 -23.60
CA LYS A 820 -53.21 -30.30 -23.95
C LYS A 820 -51.71 -30.32 -23.63
N LEU A 821 -51.31 -30.86 -22.46
CA LEU A 821 -49.89 -31.00 -22.10
C LEU A 821 -49.13 -31.92 -23.06
N ILE A 822 -49.73 -33.06 -23.44
CA ILE A 822 -49.11 -34.00 -24.38
C ILE A 822 -49.02 -33.41 -25.79
N ASP A 823 -50.06 -32.71 -26.26
CA ASP A 823 -50.05 -32.05 -27.57
C ASP A 823 -48.96 -30.95 -27.61
N GLN A 824 -48.86 -30.12 -26.57
CA GLN A 824 -47.81 -29.10 -26.47
C GLN A 824 -46.41 -29.72 -26.47
N MET A 825 -46.18 -30.82 -25.74
CA MET A 825 -44.89 -31.52 -25.78
C MET A 825 -44.58 -32.15 -27.15
N ARG A 826 -45.58 -32.67 -27.85
CA ARG A 826 -45.41 -33.23 -29.20
C ARG A 826 -45.07 -32.15 -30.22
N ASP A 827 -45.59 -30.95 -30.04
CA ASP A 827 -45.34 -29.81 -30.92
C ASP A 827 -43.98 -29.14 -30.60
N GLU A 828 -43.63 -28.99 -29.32
CA GLU A 828 -42.41 -28.30 -28.86
C GLU A 828 -41.17 -29.22 -28.79
N SER A 829 -41.34 -30.50 -28.41
CA SER A 829 -40.24 -31.46 -28.13
C SER A 829 -40.57 -32.91 -28.58
N PRO A 830 -40.89 -33.16 -29.86
CA PRO A 830 -41.33 -34.47 -30.36
C PRO A 830 -40.32 -35.61 -30.14
N GLU A 831 -39.03 -35.30 -30.00
CA GLU A 831 -37.95 -36.26 -29.77
C GLU A 831 -38.07 -37.03 -28.45
N LEU A 832 -38.71 -36.43 -27.44
CA LEU A 832 -38.90 -37.05 -26.12
C LEU A 832 -39.92 -38.20 -26.16
N LEU A 833 -40.74 -38.22 -27.20
CA LEU A 833 -41.79 -39.21 -27.43
C LEU A 833 -41.44 -40.16 -28.58
N LEU A 834 -40.15 -40.26 -28.96
CA LEU A 834 -39.68 -41.18 -30.00
C LEU A 834 -39.60 -42.63 -29.51
N ASN A 835 -40.24 -43.50 -30.27
CA ASN A 835 -40.09 -44.94 -30.18
C ASN A 835 -38.76 -45.40 -30.83
N GLN A 836 -38.25 -46.55 -30.43
CA GLN A 836 -37.02 -47.13 -31.00
C GLN A 836 -37.09 -47.43 -32.51
N ASP A 837 -38.29 -47.47 -33.08
CA ASP A 837 -38.56 -47.63 -34.52
C ASP A 837 -38.55 -46.30 -35.30
N GLY A 838 -38.38 -45.17 -34.60
CA GLY A 838 -38.32 -43.83 -35.19
C GLY A 838 -39.69 -43.13 -35.30
N THR A 839 -40.78 -43.74 -34.82
CA THR A 839 -42.10 -43.10 -34.79
C THR A 839 -42.31 -42.28 -33.51
N VAL A 840 -42.99 -41.13 -33.60
CA VAL A 840 -43.37 -40.32 -32.43
C VAL A 840 -44.69 -40.85 -31.86
N ALA A 841 -44.75 -41.07 -30.54
CA ALA A 841 -45.97 -41.48 -29.86
C ALA A 841 -47.09 -40.44 -30.06
N THR A 842 -48.30 -40.92 -30.36
CA THR A 842 -49.48 -40.05 -30.50
C THR A 842 -50.05 -39.67 -29.14
N THR A 843 -50.75 -38.53 -29.08
CA THR A 843 -51.41 -38.07 -27.86
C THR A 843 -52.37 -39.09 -27.29
N ASP A 844 -53.14 -39.78 -28.13
CA ASP A 844 -54.08 -40.81 -27.68
C ASP A 844 -53.36 -42.05 -27.11
N GLN A 845 -52.18 -42.42 -27.63
CA GLN A 845 -51.39 -43.53 -27.09
C GLN A 845 -50.85 -43.22 -25.68
N VAL A 846 -50.32 -42.01 -25.48
CA VAL A 846 -49.81 -41.57 -24.17
C VAL A 846 -50.96 -41.38 -23.18
N LEU A 847 -52.05 -40.73 -23.59
CA LEU A 847 -53.23 -40.51 -22.74
C LEU A 847 -53.90 -41.82 -22.33
N ALA A 848 -54.01 -42.80 -23.24
CA ALA A 848 -54.56 -44.11 -22.92
C ALA A 848 -53.72 -44.86 -21.87
N GLY A 849 -52.39 -44.81 -21.99
CA GLY A 849 -51.47 -45.39 -21.01
C GLY A 849 -51.53 -44.67 -19.65
N PHE A 850 -51.63 -43.34 -19.66
CA PHE A 850 -51.77 -42.54 -18.45
C PHE A 850 -53.10 -42.81 -17.73
N ARG A 851 -54.23 -42.79 -18.46
CA ARG A 851 -55.56 -43.12 -17.94
C ARG A 851 -55.60 -44.54 -17.34
N GLY A 852 -54.99 -45.52 -18.01
CA GLY A 852 -54.93 -46.89 -17.52
C GLY A 852 -54.26 -46.99 -16.14
N ASN A 853 -53.15 -46.29 -15.94
CA ASN A 853 -52.47 -46.24 -14.65
C ASN A 853 -53.25 -45.39 -13.61
N TRP A 854 -53.84 -44.25 -14.02
CA TRP A 854 -54.70 -43.43 -13.16
C TRP A 854 -55.83 -44.25 -12.53
N ASP A 855 -56.51 -45.06 -13.33
CA ASP A 855 -57.59 -45.94 -12.87
C ASP A 855 -57.12 -47.02 -11.90
N LEU A 856 -55.90 -47.55 -12.07
CA LEU A 856 -55.31 -48.52 -11.13
C LEU A 856 -55.12 -47.91 -9.74
N PHE A 857 -54.62 -46.68 -9.66
CA PHE A 857 -54.44 -45.97 -8.38
C PHE A 857 -55.78 -45.53 -7.78
N ARG A 858 -56.71 -45.02 -8.59
CA ARG A 858 -58.07 -44.64 -8.16
C ARG A 858 -58.84 -45.80 -7.54
N GLN A 859 -58.65 -47.01 -8.04
CA GLN A 859 -59.27 -48.23 -7.52
C GLN A 859 -58.53 -48.79 -6.28
N GLY A 860 -57.45 -48.17 -5.83
CA GLY A 860 -56.65 -48.60 -4.68
C GLY A 860 -55.89 -49.92 -4.91
N THR A 861 -55.72 -50.34 -6.16
CA THR A 861 -55.14 -51.64 -6.51
C THR A 861 -53.61 -51.67 -6.43
N LYS A 862 -52.96 -50.50 -6.51
CA LYS A 862 -51.53 -50.27 -6.26
C LYS A 862 -51.34 -48.93 -5.55
N ALA A 863 -50.26 -48.81 -4.77
CA ALA A 863 -49.85 -47.55 -4.17
C ALA A 863 -48.72 -46.92 -5.02
N LEU A 864 -48.72 -45.60 -5.13
CA LEU A 864 -47.81 -44.85 -6.02
C LEU A 864 -46.34 -45.02 -5.60
N ASP A 865 -46.07 -44.99 -4.30
CA ASP A 865 -44.78 -45.30 -3.67
C ASP A 865 -44.24 -46.72 -3.96
N LYS A 866 -45.11 -47.65 -4.34
CA LYS A 866 -44.73 -49.03 -4.70
C LYS A 866 -44.38 -49.22 -6.17
N MET A 867 -44.48 -48.16 -6.98
CA MET A 867 -44.10 -48.16 -8.40
C MET A 867 -42.61 -47.82 -8.59
N GLY A 868 -41.76 -48.32 -7.68
CA GLY A 868 -40.38 -47.88 -7.44
C GLY A 868 -39.39 -47.97 -8.61
N LYS A 869 -39.86 -48.21 -9.85
CA LYS A 869 -39.13 -48.01 -11.10
C LYS A 869 -40.04 -47.39 -12.16
N LEU A 870 -39.48 -46.54 -13.01
CA LEU A 870 -40.22 -45.88 -14.10
C LEU A 870 -40.81 -46.89 -15.11
N SER A 871 -40.20 -48.07 -15.25
CA SER A 871 -40.73 -49.18 -16.04
C SER A 871 -42.02 -49.79 -15.49
N ASP A 872 -42.33 -49.58 -14.21
CA ASP A 872 -43.51 -50.18 -13.57
C ASP A 872 -44.82 -49.52 -14.03
N PHE A 873 -44.73 -48.35 -14.66
CA PHE A 873 -45.84 -47.61 -15.28
C PHE A 873 -46.23 -48.16 -16.66
N ASP A 874 -45.64 -49.27 -17.11
CA ASP A 874 -46.20 -50.06 -18.19
C ASP A 874 -47.40 -50.90 -17.67
N PRO A 875 -48.64 -50.58 -18.06
CA PRO A 875 -49.83 -51.25 -17.54
C PRO A 875 -49.96 -52.72 -17.98
N ASN A 876 -49.13 -53.20 -18.92
CA ASN A 876 -49.11 -54.59 -19.37
C ASN A 876 -48.09 -55.47 -18.61
N GLY A 877 -47.33 -54.89 -17.68
CA GLY A 877 -46.70 -55.60 -16.57
C GLY A 877 -45.61 -56.62 -16.89
N ASN A 878 -45.03 -56.62 -18.10
CA ASN A 878 -43.81 -57.39 -18.38
C ASN A 878 -43.05 -56.79 -19.56
N ALA A 879 -41.81 -56.40 -19.30
CA ALA A 879 -40.83 -55.99 -20.29
C ALA A 879 -40.79 -56.96 -21.49
N LYS A 880 -41.49 -56.59 -22.58
CA LYS A 880 -41.25 -56.88 -24.01
C LYS A 880 -42.49 -56.54 -24.85
N GLY A 881 -42.59 -55.28 -25.29
CA GLY A 881 -43.02 -54.97 -26.66
C GLY A 881 -44.47 -54.56 -26.93
N ALA A 882 -45.28 -54.19 -25.92
CA ALA A 882 -46.62 -53.65 -26.21
C ALA A 882 -46.65 -52.11 -26.31
N TYR A 883 -45.84 -51.40 -25.52
CA TYR A 883 -45.63 -49.95 -25.64
C TYR A 883 -44.25 -49.65 -26.23
N GLY A 884 -44.21 -48.74 -27.20
CA GLY A 884 -42.95 -48.17 -27.66
C GLY A 884 -42.35 -47.25 -26.58
N SER A 885 -41.02 -47.10 -26.58
CA SER A 885 -40.27 -46.31 -25.59
C SER A 885 -40.82 -44.89 -25.43
N GLY A 886 -41.25 -44.26 -26.52
CA GLY A 886 -41.84 -42.92 -26.51
C GLY A 886 -43.15 -42.82 -25.74
N VAL A 887 -43.98 -43.88 -25.77
CA VAL A 887 -45.22 -43.92 -24.96
C VAL A 887 -44.87 -44.10 -23.48
N LEU A 888 -43.90 -44.96 -23.17
CA LEU A 888 -43.46 -45.18 -21.79
C LEU A 888 -42.87 -43.88 -21.21
N HIS A 889 -42.03 -43.17 -21.95
CA HIS A 889 -41.46 -41.87 -21.55
C HIS A 889 -42.55 -40.85 -21.25
N GLY A 890 -43.53 -40.71 -22.14
CA GLY A 890 -44.66 -39.80 -21.94
C GLY A 890 -45.49 -40.16 -20.72
N VAL A 891 -45.84 -41.44 -20.54
CA VAL A 891 -46.67 -41.90 -19.42
C VAL A 891 -45.94 -41.71 -18.09
N SER A 892 -44.74 -42.27 -17.96
CA SER A 892 -43.98 -42.20 -16.71
C SER A 892 -43.49 -40.77 -16.40
N GLY A 893 -43.19 -39.97 -17.43
CA GLY A 893 -42.90 -38.54 -17.28
C GLY A 893 -44.08 -37.70 -16.82
N LEU A 894 -45.32 -38.00 -17.27
CA LEU A 894 -46.52 -37.35 -16.75
C LEU A 894 -46.75 -37.70 -15.27
N PHE A 895 -46.51 -38.94 -14.84
CA PHE A 895 -46.61 -39.30 -13.42
C PHE A 895 -45.57 -38.59 -12.56
N LEU A 896 -44.33 -38.50 -13.03
CA LEU A 896 -43.27 -37.72 -12.36
C LEU A 896 -43.62 -36.22 -12.31
N ALA A 897 -44.17 -35.68 -13.40
CA ALA A 897 -44.66 -34.30 -13.45
C ALA A 897 -45.78 -34.08 -12.43
N GLY A 898 -46.71 -35.03 -12.30
CA GLY A 898 -47.81 -34.95 -11.35
C GLY A 898 -47.34 -34.87 -9.90
N VAL A 899 -46.40 -35.73 -9.51
CA VAL A 899 -45.79 -35.69 -8.18
C VAL A 899 -45.06 -34.37 -7.95
N THR A 900 -44.36 -33.87 -8.97
CA THR A 900 -43.57 -32.63 -8.89
C THR A 900 -44.45 -31.38 -8.80
N ILE A 901 -45.51 -31.30 -9.62
CA ILE A 901 -46.53 -30.24 -9.59
C ILE A 901 -47.24 -30.22 -8.23
N ALA A 902 -47.59 -31.39 -7.70
CA ALA A 902 -48.30 -31.49 -6.42
C ALA A 902 -47.45 -31.02 -5.24
N ARG A 903 -46.18 -31.42 -5.19
CA ARG A 903 -45.23 -30.97 -4.17
C ARG A 903 -44.99 -29.46 -4.27
N GLY A 904 -44.89 -28.90 -5.48
CA GLY A 904 -44.80 -27.45 -5.69
C GLY A 904 -46.09 -26.68 -5.38
N ALA A 905 -47.27 -27.30 -5.52
CA ALA A 905 -48.56 -26.68 -5.16
C ALA A 905 -48.82 -26.69 -3.63
N GLN A 906 -48.25 -27.67 -2.91
CA GLN A 906 -48.33 -27.77 -1.45
C GLN A 906 -47.45 -26.72 -0.74
N SER A 907 -46.49 -26.10 -1.44
CA SER A 907 -45.54 -25.14 -0.88
C SER A 907 -46.02 -23.67 -0.87
N GLY A 908 -47.23 -23.38 -1.34
CA GLY A 908 -47.91 -22.09 -1.15
C GLY A 908 -48.02 -21.18 -2.38
N GLY A 909 -47.23 -21.40 -3.44
CA GLY A 909 -47.29 -20.63 -4.69
C GLY A 909 -48.27 -21.19 -5.75
N LYS A 910 -48.99 -20.30 -6.47
CA LYS A 910 -49.78 -20.70 -7.66
C LYS A 910 -48.85 -20.85 -8.87
N LEU A 911 -48.64 -22.09 -9.31
CA LEU A 911 -47.92 -22.38 -10.56
C LEU A 911 -48.67 -21.78 -11.78
N THR A 912 -47.93 -21.16 -12.70
CA THR A 912 -48.49 -20.68 -13.98
C THR A 912 -48.71 -21.84 -14.96
N ASP A 913 -49.57 -21.65 -15.95
CA ASP A 913 -49.77 -22.63 -17.04
C ASP A 913 -48.45 -22.96 -17.76
N ARG A 914 -47.54 -21.99 -17.88
CA ARG A 914 -46.22 -22.21 -18.50
C ARG A 914 -45.33 -23.07 -17.61
N ASN A 915 -45.31 -22.81 -16.29
CA ASN A 915 -44.55 -23.62 -15.33
C ASN A 915 -45.00 -25.10 -15.37
N ILE A 916 -46.31 -25.36 -15.49
CA ILE A 916 -46.84 -26.72 -15.57
C ILE A 916 -46.38 -27.43 -16.86
N VAL A 917 -46.35 -26.73 -17.99
CA VAL A 917 -45.85 -27.27 -19.28
C VAL A 917 -44.35 -27.55 -19.21
N ASP A 918 -43.56 -26.63 -18.65
CA ASP A 918 -42.11 -26.78 -18.52
C ASP A 918 -41.73 -27.93 -17.54
N ILE A 919 -42.43 -28.05 -16.39
CA ILE A 919 -42.29 -29.18 -15.46
C ILE A 919 -42.63 -30.51 -16.13
N THR A 920 -43.69 -30.53 -16.94
CA THR A 920 -44.13 -31.76 -17.63
C THR A 920 -43.12 -32.20 -18.69
N THR A 921 -42.65 -31.26 -19.52
CA THR A 921 -41.62 -31.50 -20.54
C THR A 921 -40.31 -31.96 -19.91
N GLY A 922 -39.87 -31.28 -18.86
CA GLY A 922 -38.69 -31.64 -18.08
C GLY A 922 -38.78 -33.04 -17.49
N SER A 923 -39.93 -33.40 -16.92
CA SER A 923 -40.15 -34.70 -16.28
C SER A 923 -40.16 -35.86 -17.30
N VAL A 924 -40.70 -35.65 -18.51
CA VAL A 924 -40.61 -36.63 -19.61
C VAL A 924 -39.17 -36.78 -20.10
N GLN A 925 -38.42 -35.68 -20.21
CA GLN A 925 -37.01 -35.72 -20.56
C GLN A 925 -36.17 -36.44 -19.50
N THR A 926 -36.36 -36.12 -18.22
CA THR A 926 -35.73 -36.80 -17.08
C THR A 926 -36.01 -38.30 -17.14
N THR A 927 -37.25 -38.67 -17.38
CA THR A 927 -37.67 -40.07 -17.45
C THR A 927 -37.03 -40.80 -18.63
N THR A 928 -36.97 -40.15 -19.79
CA THR A 928 -36.30 -40.65 -20.98
C THR A 928 -34.81 -40.93 -20.71
N VAL A 929 -34.12 -39.98 -20.08
CA VAL A 929 -32.70 -40.13 -19.75
C VAL A 929 -32.48 -41.24 -18.73
N LEU A 930 -33.33 -41.35 -17.70
CA LEU A 930 -33.21 -42.38 -16.68
C LEU A 930 -33.52 -43.78 -17.23
N ILE A 931 -34.55 -43.94 -18.06
CA ILE A 931 -34.95 -45.23 -18.64
C ILE A 931 -33.88 -45.76 -19.61
N GLU A 932 -33.31 -44.88 -20.44
CA GLU A 932 -32.34 -45.28 -21.47
C GLU A 932 -30.90 -45.45 -20.91
N GLY A 933 -30.68 -45.29 -19.60
CA GLY A 933 -29.38 -45.49 -18.97
C GLY A 933 -28.42 -44.30 -19.09
N GLY A 934 -28.96 -43.08 -19.00
CA GLY A 934 -28.22 -41.82 -18.99
C GLY A 934 -28.15 -41.12 -20.35
N SER A 935 -27.48 -39.95 -20.42
CA SER A 935 -27.43 -39.11 -21.63
C SER A 935 -26.79 -39.81 -22.83
N LYS A 936 -25.79 -40.66 -22.61
CA LYS A 936 -25.18 -41.48 -23.67
C LYS A 936 -26.14 -42.54 -24.18
N GLY A 937 -26.89 -43.19 -23.29
CA GLY A 937 -27.93 -44.14 -23.64
C GLY A 937 -29.09 -43.47 -24.38
N TYR A 938 -29.48 -42.26 -23.96
CA TYR A 938 -30.44 -41.42 -24.68
C TYR A 938 -29.94 -40.98 -26.06
N GLN A 939 -28.69 -40.55 -26.19
CA GLN A 939 -28.07 -40.22 -27.48
C GLN A 939 -27.98 -41.44 -28.39
N GLU A 940 -27.63 -42.61 -27.85
CA GLU A 940 -27.61 -43.89 -28.58
C GLU A 940 -29.03 -44.32 -28.99
N HIS A 941 -30.02 -44.15 -28.11
CA HIS A 941 -31.45 -44.37 -28.38
C HIS A 941 -31.94 -43.47 -29.50
N LEU A 942 -31.71 -42.15 -29.40
CA LEU A 942 -32.04 -41.19 -30.46
C LEU A 942 -31.33 -41.55 -31.76
N THR A 943 -30.02 -41.79 -31.73
CA THR A 943 -29.23 -42.17 -32.92
C THR A 943 -29.80 -43.42 -33.58
N LYS A 944 -30.18 -44.42 -32.77
CA LYS A 944 -30.77 -45.67 -33.24
C LYS A 944 -32.20 -45.48 -33.76
N ALA A 945 -33.04 -44.71 -33.08
CA ALA A 945 -34.39 -44.37 -33.50
C ALA A 945 -34.39 -43.57 -34.81
N ILE A 946 -33.49 -42.58 -34.92
CA ILE A 946 -33.29 -41.79 -36.14
C ILE A 946 -32.80 -42.69 -37.28
N LYS A 947 -31.80 -43.55 -37.03
CA LYS A 947 -31.28 -44.50 -38.03
C LYS A 947 -32.32 -45.54 -38.46
N ASN A 948 -33.11 -46.08 -37.54
CA ASN A 948 -34.20 -47.03 -37.83
C ASN A 948 -35.35 -46.34 -38.57
N GLY A 949 -35.67 -45.10 -38.22
CA GLY A 949 -36.61 -44.25 -38.95
C GLY A 949 -36.12 -43.97 -40.37
N GLU A 950 -34.84 -43.65 -40.57
CA GLU A 950 -34.22 -43.49 -41.89
C GLU A 950 -34.34 -44.76 -42.76
N GLN A 951 -34.09 -45.92 -42.17
CA GLN A 951 -34.25 -47.23 -42.83
C GLN A 951 -35.73 -47.47 -43.22
N THR A 952 -36.65 -47.19 -42.31
CA THR A 952 -38.11 -47.36 -42.51
C THR A 952 -38.68 -46.41 -43.56
N LEU A 953 -38.18 -45.16 -43.66
CA LEU A 953 -38.55 -44.25 -44.75
C LEU A 953 -37.96 -44.65 -46.11
N THR A 954 -36.83 -45.34 -46.11
CA THR A 954 -36.27 -45.91 -47.33
C THR A 954 -37.17 -47.04 -47.84
N ASP A 955 -37.79 -47.80 -46.93
CA ASP A 955 -38.72 -48.89 -47.22
C ASP A 955 -40.17 -48.41 -47.52
N MET A 956 -40.57 -47.22 -47.07
CA MET A 956 -41.91 -46.61 -47.29
C MET A 956 -42.03 -45.76 -48.57
N LYS A 957 -41.04 -45.80 -49.48
CA LYS A 957 -40.98 -44.93 -50.68
C LYS A 957 -42.06 -45.20 -51.76
N ASP A 958 -43.05 -46.05 -51.50
CA ASP A 958 -44.19 -46.32 -52.39
C ASP A 958 -45.55 -45.75 -51.92
N GLY A 959 -45.64 -44.95 -50.84
CA GLY A 959 -46.92 -44.35 -50.46
C GLY A 959 -46.94 -43.46 -49.21
N LYS A 960 -46.67 -42.17 -49.42
CA LYS A 960 -46.69 -41.00 -48.50
C LYS A 960 -47.50 -41.13 -47.17
N VAL A 961 -46.80 -41.03 -46.02
CA VAL A 961 -47.22 -40.30 -44.78
C VAL A 961 -45.97 -39.88 -43.98
N MET A 962 -46.01 -38.67 -43.37
CA MET A 962 -45.03 -38.02 -42.45
C MET A 962 -43.60 -37.78 -42.96
N LEU A 963 -43.45 -36.79 -43.84
CA LEU A 963 -42.14 -36.28 -44.30
C LEU A 963 -41.73 -34.96 -43.62
N ASP A 964 -42.67 -34.08 -43.28
CA ASP A 964 -42.33 -32.72 -42.84
C ASP A 964 -41.76 -32.67 -41.40
N LEU A 965 -42.36 -33.40 -40.45
CA LEU A 965 -41.81 -33.52 -39.09
C LEU A 965 -40.44 -34.23 -39.09
N LEU A 966 -40.20 -35.05 -40.10
CA LEU A 966 -39.03 -35.91 -40.22
C LEU A 966 -37.85 -35.21 -40.89
N ASP A 967 -38.13 -34.25 -41.78
CA ASP A 967 -37.13 -33.35 -42.37
C ASP A 967 -36.66 -32.30 -41.35
N GLU A 968 -37.52 -31.89 -40.42
CA GLU A 968 -37.17 -31.00 -39.30
C GLU A 968 -36.26 -31.71 -38.28
N VAL A 969 -36.60 -32.94 -37.88
CA VAL A 969 -35.74 -33.80 -37.04
C VAL A 969 -34.42 -34.15 -37.75
N LYS A 970 -34.44 -34.44 -39.06
CA LYS A 970 -33.21 -34.73 -39.85
C LYS A 970 -32.30 -33.52 -40.03
N ALA A 971 -32.85 -32.33 -40.27
CA ALA A 971 -32.07 -31.09 -40.40
C ALA A 971 -31.41 -30.70 -39.07
N ASN A 972 -32.09 -30.98 -37.95
CA ASN A 972 -31.59 -30.76 -36.60
C ASN A 972 -30.46 -31.73 -36.22
N VAL A 973 -30.56 -33.00 -36.59
CA VAL A 973 -29.54 -34.02 -36.25
C VAL A 973 -28.29 -33.93 -37.14
N LYS A 974 -28.41 -33.54 -38.42
CA LYS A 974 -27.28 -33.56 -39.39
C LYS A 974 -26.23 -32.48 -39.21
N ASP A 975 -26.56 -31.34 -38.61
CA ASP A 975 -25.75 -30.11 -38.74
C ASP A 975 -24.83 -29.82 -37.54
N GLY A 976 -24.71 -30.72 -36.55
CA GLY A 976 -23.87 -30.52 -35.34
C GLY A 976 -24.29 -29.34 -34.43
N LYS A 977 -25.25 -28.52 -34.87
CA LYS A 977 -25.85 -27.40 -34.14
C LYS A 977 -26.70 -27.83 -32.94
N HIS A 978 -27.09 -29.09 -32.84
CA HIS A 978 -28.02 -29.57 -31.80
C HIS A 978 -27.38 -30.10 -30.53
N ALA A 979 -26.06 -30.31 -30.47
CA ALA A 979 -25.40 -30.36 -29.15
C ALA A 979 -25.57 -29.01 -28.42
N LYS A 980 -25.57 -27.91 -29.18
CA LYS A 980 -25.86 -26.55 -28.69
C LYS A 980 -27.34 -26.30 -28.40
N VAL A 981 -28.27 -26.92 -29.12
CA VAL A 981 -29.73 -26.75 -28.86
C VAL A 981 -30.20 -27.65 -27.72
N VAL A 982 -29.68 -28.86 -27.57
CA VAL A 982 -29.92 -29.67 -26.36
C VAL A 982 -29.32 -28.98 -25.15
N ALA A 983 -28.10 -28.42 -25.24
CA ALA A 983 -27.53 -27.60 -24.16
C ALA A 983 -28.36 -26.33 -23.89
N LYS A 984 -28.86 -25.64 -24.92
CA LYS A 984 -29.68 -24.44 -24.80
C LYS A 984 -31.10 -24.73 -24.27
N ASN A 985 -31.69 -25.86 -24.64
CA ASN A 985 -32.97 -26.33 -24.10
C ASN A 985 -32.78 -26.86 -22.67
N PHE A 986 -31.66 -27.49 -22.33
CA PHE A 986 -31.29 -27.78 -20.93
C PHE A 986 -31.10 -26.51 -20.10
N GLU A 987 -30.53 -25.45 -20.70
CA GLU A 987 -30.33 -24.15 -20.08
C GLU A 987 -31.64 -23.37 -19.87
N GLU A 988 -32.55 -23.38 -20.86
CA GLU A 988 -33.88 -22.74 -20.77
C GLU A 988 -34.83 -23.54 -19.85
N ALA A 989 -34.70 -24.88 -19.82
CA ALA A 989 -35.40 -25.78 -18.90
C ALA A 989 -34.93 -25.60 -17.43
N ALA A 990 -33.62 -25.47 -17.19
CA ALA A 990 -33.08 -25.27 -15.84
C ALA A 990 -33.56 -23.97 -15.17
N LYS A 991 -34.01 -22.96 -15.94
CA LYS A 991 -34.46 -21.66 -15.45
C LYS A 991 -35.92 -21.63 -14.95
N GLY A 992 -36.71 -22.69 -15.18
CA GLY A 992 -38.15 -22.70 -14.84
C GLY A 992 -38.71 -24.04 -14.33
N ILE A 993 -37.88 -25.07 -14.17
CA ILE A 993 -38.34 -26.41 -13.80
C ILE A 993 -38.30 -26.63 -12.29
N GLY A 994 -39.46 -26.97 -11.72
CA GLY A 994 -39.58 -27.41 -10.34
C GLY A 994 -39.01 -28.81 -10.07
N GLY A 995 -38.41 -29.03 -8.88
CA GLY A 995 -38.17 -30.35 -8.28
C GLY A 995 -37.16 -31.29 -8.98
N LEU A 996 -37.35 -32.60 -8.78
CA LEU A 996 -36.49 -33.72 -9.25
C LEU A 996 -36.04 -33.60 -10.71
N ALA A 997 -36.88 -33.06 -11.59
CA ALA A 997 -36.57 -32.92 -13.01
C ALA A 997 -35.39 -31.96 -13.26
N GLY A 998 -35.33 -30.83 -12.54
CA GLY A 998 -34.23 -29.87 -12.61
C GLY A 998 -32.93 -30.44 -12.04
N ILE A 999 -33.02 -31.20 -10.94
CA ILE A 999 -31.86 -31.85 -10.30
C ILE A 999 -31.26 -32.92 -11.20
N VAL A 1000 -32.08 -33.78 -11.80
CA VAL A 1000 -31.58 -34.85 -12.68
C VAL A 1000 -31.01 -34.24 -13.96
N ALA A 1001 -31.70 -33.27 -14.57
CA ALA A 1001 -31.17 -32.57 -15.74
C ALA A 1001 -29.84 -31.86 -15.42
N GLY A 1002 -29.76 -31.18 -14.27
CA GLY A 1002 -28.55 -30.51 -13.82
C GLY A 1002 -27.39 -31.46 -13.57
N ALA A 1003 -27.63 -32.59 -12.89
CA ALA A 1003 -26.63 -33.64 -12.64
C ALA A 1003 -26.03 -34.20 -13.94
N TYR A 1004 -26.88 -34.42 -14.96
CA TYR A 1004 -26.40 -34.86 -16.26
C TYR A 1004 -25.65 -33.77 -17.04
N GLY A 1005 -26.03 -32.50 -16.88
CA GLY A 1005 -25.26 -31.36 -17.38
C GLY A 1005 -23.84 -31.32 -16.80
N ILE A 1006 -23.70 -31.59 -15.50
CA ILE A 1006 -22.41 -31.76 -14.82
C ILE A 1006 -21.63 -32.92 -15.45
N PHE A 1007 -22.22 -34.11 -15.60
CA PHE A 1007 -21.53 -35.28 -16.14
C PHE A 1007 -21.11 -35.10 -17.62
N ASP A 1008 -21.94 -34.46 -18.43
CA ASP A 1008 -21.58 -34.15 -19.83
C ASP A 1008 -20.53 -33.03 -19.91
N GLY A 1009 -20.62 -32.02 -19.04
CA GLY A 1009 -19.61 -30.96 -18.91
C GLY A 1009 -18.23 -31.52 -18.56
N VAL A 1010 -18.16 -32.44 -17.60
CA VAL A 1010 -16.92 -33.19 -17.26
C VAL A 1010 -16.37 -33.93 -18.48
N ASN A 1011 -17.24 -34.59 -19.25
CA ASN A 1011 -16.83 -35.29 -20.46
C ASN A 1011 -16.39 -34.35 -21.58
N ALA A 1012 -16.98 -33.16 -21.70
CA ALA A 1012 -16.55 -32.11 -22.62
C ALA A 1012 -15.17 -31.56 -22.23
N LEU A 1013 -14.91 -31.30 -20.94
CA LEU A 1013 -13.58 -30.93 -20.44
C LEU A 1013 -12.51 -31.99 -20.77
N ARG A 1014 -12.82 -33.28 -20.57
CA ARG A 1014 -11.92 -34.40 -20.92
C ARG A 1014 -11.61 -34.47 -22.41
N ARG A 1015 -12.55 -34.07 -23.27
CA ARG A 1015 -12.37 -33.97 -24.73
C ARG A 1015 -11.65 -32.70 -25.17
N GLY A 1016 -11.29 -31.82 -24.24
CA GLY A 1016 -10.60 -30.55 -24.52
C GLY A 1016 -11.54 -29.40 -24.90
N ASP A 1017 -12.86 -29.59 -24.80
CA ASP A 1017 -13.86 -28.54 -25.03
C ASP A 1017 -14.11 -27.77 -23.73
N LYS A 1018 -13.21 -26.81 -23.46
CA LYS A 1018 -13.23 -25.98 -22.24
C LYS A 1018 -14.51 -25.15 -22.12
N LEU A 1019 -15.04 -24.65 -23.23
CA LEU A 1019 -16.20 -23.76 -23.24
C LEU A 1019 -17.48 -24.55 -22.94
N ALA A 1020 -17.76 -25.62 -23.69
CA ALA A 1020 -18.91 -26.47 -23.40
C ALA A 1020 -18.79 -27.19 -22.05
N GLY A 1021 -17.55 -27.53 -21.64
CA GLY A 1021 -17.28 -28.15 -20.35
C GLY A 1021 -17.55 -27.24 -19.15
N GLY A 1022 -17.06 -26.00 -19.20
CA GLY A 1022 -17.37 -24.98 -18.20
C GLY A 1022 -18.87 -24.65 -18.18
N PHE A 1023 -19.47 -24.37 -19.34
CA PHE A 1023 -20.91 -24.11 -19.44
C PHE A 1023 -21.77 -25.29 -18.95
N GLY A 1024 -21.40 -26.54 -19.25
CA GLY A 1024 -22.15 -27.72 -18.82
C GLY A 1024 -22.09 -27.95 -17.30
N ILE A 1025 -20.92 -27.74 -16.68
CA ILE A 1025 -20.77 -27.83 -15.22
C ILE A 1025 -21.51 -26.69 -14.53
N THR A 1026 -21.35 -25.45 -14.99
CA THR A 1026 -22.02 -24.28 -14.41
C THR A 1026 -23.54 -24.34 -14.59
N ALA A 1027 -24.03 -24.55 -15.81
CA ALA A 1027 -25.47 -24.68 -16.07
C ALA A 1027 -26.06 -25.92 -15.39
N GLY A 1028 -25.31 -27.02 -15.33
CA GLY A 1028 -25.70 -28.24 -14.62
C GLY A 1028 -25.84 -28.00 -13.12
N SER A 1029 -24.87 -27.32 -12.50
CA SER A 1029 -24.95 -26.92 -11.09
C SER A 1029 -26.09 -25.95 -10.81
N LEU A 1030 -26.32 -24.96 -11.68
CA LEU A 1030 -27.43 -24.02 -11.55
C LEU A 1030 -28.79 -24.72 -11.72
N GLY A 1031 -28.90 -25.73 -12.59
CA GLY A 1031 -30.10 -26.56 -12.71
C GLY A 1031 -30.35 -27.45 -11.49
N VAL A 1032 -29.30 -27.98 -10.86
CA VAL A 1032 -29.38 -28.67 -9.56
C VAL A 1032 -29.88 -27.73 -8.46
N LEU A 1033 -29.41 -26.48 -8.45
CA LEU A 1033 -29.80 -25.46 -7.48
C LEU A 1033 -31.23 -24.94 -7.71
N ALA A 1034 -31.62 -24.65 -8.94
CA ALA A 1034 -32.99 -24.21 -9.28
C ALA A 1034 -34.03 -25.31 -9.01
N GLY A 1035 -33.69 -26.57 -9.29
CA GLY A 1035 -34.55 -27.73 -9.00
C GLY A 1035 -34.70 -28.03 -7.51
N SER A 1036 -33.75 -27.61 -6.66
CA SER A 1036 -33.83 -27.76 -5.20
C SER A 1036 -34.51 -26.56 -4.51
N ALA A 1037 -34.35 -25.34 -5.01
CA ALA A 1037 -35.02 -24.14 -4.49
C ALA A 1037 -36.55 -24.18 -4.65
N SER A 1038 -37.04 -24.78 -5.74
CA SER A 1038 -38.48 -24.89 -6.06
C SER A 1038 -39.26 -25.91 -5.22
N ALA A 1039 -38.59 -26.77 -4.44
CA ALA A 1039 -39.23 -27.81 -3.63
C ALA A 1039 -39.39 -27.42 -2.14
N VAL A 1040 -38.96 -26.21 -1.73
CA VAL A 1040 -38.52 -25.93 -0.35
C VAL A 1040 -39.18 -24.69 0.31
N GLU A 1041 -40.25 -24.09 -0.22
CA GLU A 1041 -40.89 -22.90 0.43
C GLU A 1041 -41.43 -23.13 1.88
N GLY A 1042 -41.22 -24.31 2.50
CA GLY A 1042 -41.47 -24.55 3.93
C GLY A 1042 -40.28 -25.06 4.76
N GLY A 1043 -39.04 -25.12 4.26
CA GLY A 1043 -37.97 -25.82 4.98
C GLY A 1043 -36.54 -25.57 4.51
N LEU A 1044 -36.08 -24.32 4.51
CA LEU A 1044 -34.69 -23.93 4.18
C LEU A 1044 -33.60 -24.49 5.13
N GLY A 1045 -33.96 -25.17 6.21
CA GLY A 1045 -33.06 -25.54 7.30
C GLY A 1045 -31.99 -26.62 7.02
N LEU A 1046 -32.06 -27.37 5.91
CA LEU A 1046 -31.15 -28.51 5.65
C LEU A 1046 -30.25 -28.34 4.42
N LEU A 1047 -30.76 -27.87 3.27
CA LEU A 1047 -29.90 -27.54 2.12
C LEU A 1047 -29.11 -26.25 2.32
N GLY A 1048 -29.69 -25.25 3.00
CA GLY A 1048 -28.99 -24.02 3.37
C GLY A 1048 -27.74 -24.26 4.23
N ALA A 1049 -27.68 -25.40 4.94
CA ALA A 1049 -26.55 -25.80 5.78
C ALA A 1049 -25.39 -26.45 4.98
N ASN A 1050 -25.66 -27.06 3.81
CA ASN A 1050 -24.64 -27.77 3.02
C ASN A 1050 -24.24 -27.02 1.74
N LEU A 1051 -25.12 -26.17 1.17
CA LEU A 1051 -24.89 -25.37 -0.04
C LEU A 1051 -23.59 -24.52 -0.02
N PRO A 1052 -23.22 -23.86 1.09
CA PRO A 1052 -21.97 -23.10 1.22
C PRO A 1052 -20.70 -23.93 1.01
N ARG A 1053 -20.75 -25.26 1.20
CA ARG A 1053 -19.60 -26.16 0.99
C ARG A 1053 -19.29 -26.39 -0.49
N PHE A 1054 -20.26 -26.15 -1.38
CA PHE A 1054 -20.16 -26.44 -2.81
C PHE A 1054 -19.92 -25.20 -3.68
N LEU A 1055 -20.36 -24.02 -3.20
CA LEU A 1055 -20.24 -22.75 -3.93
C LEU A 1055 -18.81 -22.31 -4.28
N PRO A 1056 -17.79 -22.50 -3.41
CA PRO A 1056 -16.42 -22.10 -3.74
C PRO A 1056 -15.87 -22.81 -5.00
N GLY A 1057 -16.26 -24.07 -5.23
CA GLY A 1057 -15.88 -24.84 -6.42
C GLY A 1057 -16.67 -24.45 -7.68
N LEU A 1058 -17.92 -23.99 -7.53
CA LEU A 1058 -18.79 -23.56 -8.63
C LEU A 1058 -18.44 -22.15 -9.12
N ALA A 1059 -18.24 -21.20 -8.19
CA ALA A 1059 -17.91 -19.80 -8.48
C ALA A 1059 -16.51 -19.62 -9.09
N ALA A 1060 -15.59 -20.53 -8.78
CA ALA A 1060 -14.22 -20.57 -9.30
C ALA A 1060 -14.14 -20.65 -10.84
N THR A 1061 -15.15 -21.19 -11.51
CA THR A 1061 -15.17 -21.34 -12.98
C THR A 1061 -15.37 -20.04 -13.76
N ALA A 1062 -15.75 -18.93 -13.09
CA ALA A 1062 -16.10 -17.65 -13.70
C ALA A 1062 -15.01 -16.54 -13.60
N GLY A 1063 -13.86 -16.80 -12.97
CA GLY A 1063 -12.73 -15.85 -12.81
C GLY A 1063 -12.76 -15.08 -11.48
N VAL A 1064 -11.88 -14.07 -11.33
CA VAL A 1064 -11.58 -13.36 -10.05
C VAL A 1064 -12.84 -12.87 -9.35
N LEU A 1065 -13.80 -12.34 -10.12
CA LEU A 1065 -15.06 -11.81 -9.59
C LEU A 1065 -16.27 -12.72 -9.86
N GLY A 1066 -16.05 -13.92 -10.40
CA GLY A 1066 -17.07 -14.98 -10.42
C GLY A 1066 -17.55 -15.34 -9.01
N PHE A 1067 -16.66 -15.16 -8.02
CA PHE A 1067 -16.97 -15.23 -6.59
C PHE A 1067 -18.01 -14.18 -6.13
N LEU A 1068 -18.04 -13.00 -6.77
CA LEU A 1068 -18.97 -11.92 -6.42
C LEU A 1068 -20.29 -12.03 -7.21
N GLY A 1069 -20.24 -12.57 -8.43
CA GLY A 1069 -21.42 -12.81 -9.28
C GLY A 1069 -22.27 -14.02 -8.86
N ALA A 1070 -21.72 -14.99 -8.13
CA ALA A 1070 -22.43 -16.21 -7.72
C ALA A 1070 -23.12 -16.13 -6.34
N GLY A 1071 -22.92 -15.04 -5.61
CA GLY A 1071 -23.43 -14.87 -4.24
C GLY A 1071 -22.58 -15.68 -3.27
N VAL A 1072 -21.95 -15.01 -2.32
CA VAL A 1072 -21.19 -15.68 -1.28
C VAL A 1072 -22.19 -16.34 -0.34
N ALA A 1073 -22.74 -17.54 -0.57
CA ALA A 1073 -23.66 -18.09 0.44
C ALA A 1073 -22.87 -18.52 1.69
N VAL A 1074 -22.86 -17.68 2.72
CA VAL A 1074 -22.10 -17.87 3.97
C VAL A 1074 -22.87 -18.68 5.04
N LEU A 1075 -24.04 -19.25 4.70
CA LEU A 1075 -24.98 -19.80 5.69
C LEU A 1075 -24.44 -20.97 6.56
N ALA A 1076 -23.34 -21.65 6.18
CA ALA A 1076 -22.85 -22.84 6.89
C ALA A 1076 -21.76 -22.55 7.94
N ALA A 1077 -21.28 -21.31 8.02
CA ALA A 1077 -20.15 -20.96 8.88
C ALA A 1077 -20.55 -20.47 10.27
N ILE A 1078 -21.85 -20.40 10.61
CA ILE A 1078 -22.34 -19.86 11.88
C ILE A 1078 -22.15 -20.91 13.00
N ILE A 1079 -21.04 -20.81 13.74
CA ILE A 1079 -20.80 -21.58 14.97
C ILE A 1079 -21.13 -20.66 16.15
N PRO A 1080 -22.06 -21.03 17.06
CA PRO A 1080 -22.36 -20.21 18.22
C PRO A 1080 -21.14 -20.03 19.13
N GLY A 1081 -20.56 -18.82 19.16
CA GLY A 1081 -19.52 -18.43 20.11
C GLY A 1081 -20.13 -18.15 21.49
N LEU A 1082 -19.48 -18.61 22.56
CA LEU A 1082 -19.84 -18.22 23.94
C LEU A 1082 -19.28 -16.84 24.26
N VAL A 1083 -20.16 -15.87 24.56
CA VAL A 1083 -19.78 -14.54 25.05
C VAL A 1083 -20.12 -14.43 26.54
N LYS A 1084 -19.36 -13.61 27.29
CA LYS A 1084 -19.60 -13.34 28.70
C LYS A 1084 -20.61 -12.20 28.87
N GLU A 1085 -21.66 -12.46 29.63
CA GLU A 1085 -22.90 -11.68 29.89
C GLU A 1085 -22.74 -10.14 30.05
N GLY A 1086 -21.62 -9.64 30.58
CA GLY A 1086 -21.38 -8.20 30.77
C GLY A 1086 -20.83 -7.43 29.56
N GLN A 1087 -20.25 -8.12 28.57
CA GLN A 1087 -19.76 -7.53 27.31
C GLN A 1087 -20.74 -7.73 26.14
N GLU A 1088 -21.80 -8.52 26.34
CA GLU A 1088 -22.79 -8.87 25.29
C GLU A 1088 -23.69 -7.70 24.89
N GLN A 1089 -24.17 -6.90 25.85
CA GLN A 1089 -25.16 -5.86 25.57
C GLN A 1089 -24.62 -4.74 24.67
N VAL A 1090 -23.46 -4.17 25.04
CA VAL A 1090 -22.81 -3.10 24.27
C VAL A 1090 -22.39 -3.57 22.88
N LYS A 1091 -21.95 -4.82 22.74
CA LYS A 1091 -21.60 -5.41 21.44
C LYS A 1091 -22.83 -5.61 20.57
N SER A 1092 -23.93 -6.13 21.12
CA SER A 1092 -25.19 -6.34 20.39
C SER A 1092 -25.82 -5.02 19.95
N ASP A 1093 -25.74 -3.98 20.80
CA ASP A 1093 -26.22 -2.64 20.48
C ASP A 1093 -25.45 -1.98 19.33
N LYS A 1094 -24.12 -2.01 19.40
CA LYS A 1094 -23.26 -1.48 18.33
C LYS A 1094 -23.47 -2.25 17.03
N PHE A 1095 -23.51 -3.58 17.13
CA PHE A 1095 -23.75 -4.46 15.99
C PHE A 1095 -25.10 -4.18 15.33
N GLY A 1096 -26.19 -4.08 16.09
CA GLY A 1096 -27.51 -3.78 15.56
C GLY A 1096 -27.57 -2.44 14.83
N SER A 1097 -26.88 -1.42 15.34
CA SER A 1097 -26.79 -0.11 14.68
C SER A 1097 -26.01 -0.19 13.37
N LEU A 1098 -24.86 -0.88 13.37
CA LEU A 1098 -24.04 -1.09 12.17
C LEU A 1098 -24.77 -1.91 11.10
N LEU A 1099 -25.57 -2.90 11.52
CA LEU A 1099 -26.39 -3.71 10.64
C LEU A 1099 -27.52 -2.89 10.01
N GLY A 1100 -28.26 -2.09 10.78
CA GLY A 1100 -29.28 -1.19 10.21
C GLY A 1100 -28.69 -0.23 9.19
N ASP A 1101 -27.54 0.36 9.53
CA ASP A 1101 -26.74 1.20 8.65
C ASP A 1101 -26.32 0.54 7.34
N SER A 1102 -26.33 -0.80 7.22
CA SER A 1102 -25.94 -1.52 6.00
C SER A 1102 -27.13 -2.02 5.17
N ILE A 1103 -28.29 -2.28 5.77
CA ILE A 1103 -29.45 -2.89 5.10
C ILE A 1103 -30.68 -1.99 4.97
N GLU A 1104 -30.90 -1.05 5.90
CA GLU A 1104 -32.16 -0.27 5.99
C GLU A 1104 -32.42 0.55 4.72
N ARG A 1105 -31.38 1.16 4.14
CA ARG A 1105 -31.50 1.95 2.89
C ARG A 1105 -31.99 1.13 1.70
N TYR A 1106 -31.79 -0.18 1.73
CA TYR A 1106 -32.13 -1.10 0.65
C TYR A 1106 -33.50 -1.74 0.83
N GLY A 1107 -34.22 -1.44 1.92
CA GLY A 1107 -35.53 -2.04 2.21
C GLY A 1107 -35.44 -3.49 2.69
N ILE A 1108 -34.27 -3.91 3.16
CA ILE A 1108 -34.01 -5.28 3.62
C ILE A 1108 -34.30 -5.37 5.12
N ASP A 1109 -35.25 -6.20 5.50
CA ASP A 1109 -35.67 -6.40 6.88
C ASP A 1109 -35.89 -7.88 7.28
N GLY A 1110 -35.81 -8.80 6.31
CA GLY A 1110 -36.04 -10.23 6.53
C GLY A 1110 -37.50 -10.63 6.73
N ILE A 1111 -38.46 -9.75 6.42
CA ILE A 1111 -39.91 -9.97 6.57
C ILE A 1111 -40.59 -9.85 5.21
N LYS A 1112 -40.98 -10.99 4.64
CA LYS A 1112 -41.67 -11.05 3.36
C LYS A 1112 -43.06 -10.40 3.45
N ASP A 1113 -43.30 -9.39 2.61
CA ASP A 1113 -44.58 -8.68 2.48
C ASP A 1113 -45.08 -7.95 3.76
N GLY A 1114 -44.17 -7.50 4.65
CA GLY A 1114 -44.52 -6.81 5.90
C GLY A 1114 -43.35 -6.05 6.52
N THR A 1115 -43.47 -5.66 7.80
CA THR A 1115 -42.42 -5.00 8.58
C THR A 1115 -42.32 -5.60 9.99
N LEU A 1116 -41.28 -5.24 10.75
CA LEU A 1116 -41.13 -5.66 12.16
C LEU A 1116 -42.33 -5.31 13.04
N ALA A 1117 -43.05 -4.24 12.70
CA ALA A 1117 -44.25 -3.81 13.42
C ALA A 1117 -45.45 -4.75 13.24
N ASP A 1118 -45.41 -5.62 12.22
CA ASP A 1118 -46.46 -6.59 11.92
C ASP A 1118 -46.30 -7.92 12.70
N ILE A 1119 -45.17 -8.10 13.41
CA ILE A 1119 -44.93 -9.30 14.22
C ILE A 1119 -45.66 -9.19 15.59
N PRO A 1120 -46.50 -10.18 15.96
CA PRO A 1120 -47.16 -10.20 17.25
C PRO A 1120 -46.19 -10.13 18.44
N THR A 1121 -46.54 -9.38 19.48
CA THR A 1121 -45.74 -9.23 20.72
C THR A 1121 -45.42 -10.56 21.39
N GLU A 1122 -46.28 -11.57 21.24
CA GLU A 1122 -46.08 -12.92 21.77
C GLU A 1122 -44.96 -13.71 21.06
N ASP A 1123 -44.62 -13.33 19.84
CA ASP A 1123 -43.58 -13.95 19.02
C ASP A 1123 -42.21 -13.24 19.18
N TRP A 1124 -42.15 -12.14 19.93
CA TRP A 1124 -40.91 -11.43 20.22
C TRP A 1124 -40.01 -12.19 21.22
N PRO A 1125 -38.67 -12.19 21.03
CA PRO A 1125 -37.74 -12.82 21.96
C PRO A 1125 -37.85 -12.15 23.34
N GLY A 1126 -38.06 -12.93 24.40
CA GLY A 1126 -38.27 -12.41 25.76
C GLY A 1126 -39.71 -11.97 26.09
N GLY A 1127 -40.65 -12.00 25.14
CA GLY A 1127 -42.07 -11.69 25.36
C GLY A 1127 -42.36 -10.22 25.73
N GLU A 1128 -43.49 -9.97 26.42
CA GLU A 1128 -43.96 -8.60 26.75
C GLU A 1128 -42.92 -7.73 27.48
N GLU A 1129 -41.99 -8.32 28.23
CA GLU A 1129 -40.98 -7.59 29.03
C GLU A 1129 -39.98 -6.77 28.19
N TRP A 1130 -39.82 -7.07 26.90
CA TRP A 1130 -38.70 -6.56 26.07
C TRP A 1130 -39.15 -5.80 24.81
N THR A 1131 -40.44 -5.52 24.67
CA THR A 1131 -41.05 -4.94 23.45
C THR A 1131 -41.05 -3.40 23.38
N SER A 1132 -40.27 -2.72 24.23
CA SER A 1132 -40.24 -1.24 24.34
C SER A 1132 -38.90 -0.61 24.01
#